data_AF-A0A7G2CEU0-F1
#
_entry.id   AF-A0A7G2CEU0-F1
#
_cell.length_a   1.000
_cell.length_b   1.000
_cell.length_c   1.000
_cell.angle_alpha   90.00
_cell.angle_beta   90.00
_cell.angle_gamma   90.00
#
_symmetry.space_group_name_H-M   'P 1'
#
loop_
_entity.id
_entity.type
_entity.pdbx_description
1 polymer ?
#
loop_
_entity_poly.entity_id
_entity_poly.type
_entity_poly.pdbx_seq_one_letter_code
_entity_poly.pdbx_strand_id
1 'polypeptide(L)'
;MSTAESPKTEAKVTLEEAKTALFEILDKKTPNTWEQVEVVQKACMRLPTLSTLLTGEKRCQLYEKLLYDEHTKILDLPDNLAEYATKASETHESVAKQLSPLMGPSVEGVSEAELKGFVCYLGTEKGFRFGEKQVGIFFALAAQFHDVPKGDAKANLKRLLNLSVALREEYLISSTLYEKATLSLLRLLLQYHDPALSEALDHQKIEVGRYLLDWSSSLFAKKDDHEAAVHVLDWILILLERNMVPYAALAFLMSNRQAVMGFRTEEETTEYLQTLSFKFSYRKESALNAGLVDGRRIAPLPIWSGKSLMQNADLLVRNTPLSAQNVLECCLWPDTAQLSKSPEALAHHYSLTPCLPIERSDFATSFSTKDATRSAALDYVVIDSRARVSYEHANLPGSIFVGDVAGYDQERLEQLVSRVEEKAKGSHVCVLGTGRAIDEEKNLLKLIAMQLVRKHLPYVGLLYVGFKGLIPMIKQKMIVANLQHPEDMAEETAPLFTNAALDAALDTISSNLPTSEEVRQRAEEVRQKAEELGSLAKERAEAARSWGLGVFSQLQEKISEVRSQGLFTPSTEEAKGTSAASTEPSLIGRIVRPSIAAAFSMGGEADPAEGDDDFDLITSVPKPMKSALPAEETAKKEAQKPQAAPAAAPKPAVHADPTADPNAKKVDEEFEKLFM
;
A
#
# COMPACT_ATOMS: atom_id res chain seq x y z
N MET A 1 14.43 -59.20 -15.17
CA MET A 1 13.17 -58.54 -14.79
C MET A 1 13.52 -57.45 -13.81
N SER A 2 13.35 -56.18 -14.19
CA SER A 2 13.32 -55.04 -13.28
C SER A 2 12.33 -54.07 -13.89
N THR A 3 11.19 -53.91 -13.24
CA THR A 3 10.10 -53.03 -13.70
C THR A 3 10.48 -51.60 -13.35
N ALA A 4 10.81 -50.80 -14.36
CA ALA A 4 10.83 -49.35 -14.21
C ALA A 4 9.38 -48.89 -13.98
N GLU A 5 9.01 -48.66 -12.72
CA GLU A 5 7.75 -48.03 -12.39
C GLU A 5 7.72 -46.62 -12.99
N SER A 6 6.59 -46.23 -13.57
CA SER A 6 6.53 -44.96 -14.31
C SER A 6 6.48 -43.77 -13.35
N PRO A 7 7.08 -42.62 -13.70
CA PRO A 7 7.01 -41.42 -12.86
C PRO A 7 5.57 -40.88 -12.67
N LYS A 8 4.60 -41.32 -13.50
CA LYS A 8 3.17 -41.04 -13.30
C LYS A 8 2.52 -41.90 -12.21
N THR A 9 3.16 -43.01 -11.83
CA THR A 9 2.71 -43.90 -10.74
C THR A 9 3.17 -43.34 -9.41
N GLU A 10 4.47 -43.03 -9.28
CA GLU A 10 5.07 -42.42 -8.08
C GLU A 10 4.41 -41.08 -7.71
N ALA A 11 4.20 -40.20 -8.69
CA ALA A 11 3.54 -38.91 -8.47
C ALA A 11 2.07 -39.03 -8.00
N LYS A 12 1.39 -40.16 -8.30
CA LYS A 12 0.03 -40.42 -7.79
C LYS A 12 0.05 -40.96 -6.36
N VAL A 13 0.99 -41.85 -6.05
CA VAL A 13 1.16 -42.39 -4.68
C VAL A 13 1.45 -41.26 -3.69
N THR A 14 2.39 -40.37 -4.02
CA THR A 14 2.75 -39.23 -3.14
C THR A 14 1.61 -38.22 -2.92
N LEU A 15 0.63 -38.12 -3.83
CA LEU A 15 -0.55 -37.25 -3.68
C LEU A 15 -1.58 -37.86 -2.72
N GLU A 16 -1.87 -39.16 -2.83
CA GLU A 16 -2.79 -39.86 -1.92
C GLU A 16 -2.21 -39.99 -0.51
N GLU A 17 -0.89 -40.15 -0.37
CA GLU A 17 -0.18 -40.04 0.92
C GLU A 17 -0.35 -38.64 1.54
N ALA A 18 -0.14 -37.57 0.75
CA ALA A 18 -0.29 -36.19 1.24
C ALA A 18 -1.74 -35.87 1.66
N LYS A 19 -2.74 -36.41 0.95
CA LYS A 19 -4.16 -36.32 1.27
C LYS A 19 -4.53 -37.09 2.54
N THR A 20 -4.01 -38.31 2.70
CA THR A 20 -4.20 -39.11 3.91
C THR A 20 -3.63 -38.39 5.13
N ALA A 21 -2.38 -37.89 5.02
CA ALA A 21 -1.74 -37.11 6.08
C ALA A 21 -2.51 -35.83 6.45
N LEU A 22 -3.06 -35.09 5.47
CA LEU A 22 -3.90 -33.93 5.76
C LEU A 22 -5.17 -34.35 6.53
N PHE A 23 -5.86 -35.41 6.08
CA PHE A 23 -7.11 -35.83 6.73
C PHE A 23 -6.89 -36.33 8.16
N GLU A 24 -5.78 -37.01 8.44
CA GLU A 24 -5.34 -37.37 9.79
C GLU A 24 -5.03 -36.16 10.68
N ILE A 25 -4.58 -35.03 10.11
CA ILE A 25 -4.39 -33.77 10.85
C ILE A 25 -5.76 -33.16 11.18
N LEU A 26 -6.70 -33.16 10.22
CA LEU A 26 -8.05 -32.59 10.42
C LEU A 26 -8.89 -33.38 11.43
N ASP A 27 -8.75 -34.71 11.50
CA ASP A 27 -9.47 -35.55 12.47
C ASP A 27 -8.99 -35.39 13.94
N LYS A 28 -7.84 -34.71 14.17
CA LYS A 28 -7.30 -34.50 15.53
C LYS A 28 -8.05 -33.40 16.27
N LYS A 29 -8.77 -33.79 17.32
CA LYS A 29 -9.46 -32.89 18.27
C LYS A 29 -8.53 -32.10 19.21
N THR A 30 -7.26 -31.89 18.85
CA THR A 30 -6.34 -31.05 19.61
C THR A 30 -6.77 -29.58 19.52
N PRO A 31 -6.60 -28.78 20.59
CA PRO A 31 -6.81 -27.33 20.53
C PRO A 31 -5.79 -26.72 19.56
N ASN A 32 -6.22 -25.73 18.78
CA ASN A 32 -5.39 -25.17 17.72
C ASN A 32 -4.40 -24.16 18.29
N THR A 33 -3.12 -24.54 18.33
CA THR A 33 -2.02 -23.60 18.50
C THR A 33 -1.58 -23.07 17.14
N TRP A 34 -0.97 -21.89 17.07
CA TRP A 34 -0.45 -21.32 15.81
C TRP A 34 0.49 -22.29 15.05
N GLU A 35 1.27 -23.09 15.78
CA GLU A 35 2.14 -24.14 15.22
C GLU A 35 1.32 -25.23 14.47
N GLN A 36 0.16 -25.62 15.01
CA GLN A 36 -0.73 -26.58 14.35
C GLN A 36 -1.36 -25.97 13.10
N VAL A 37 -1.68 -24.68 13.12
CA VAL A 37 -2.17 -23.96 11.94
C VAL A 37 -1.10 -24.00 10.83
N GLU A 38 0.16 -23.67 11.13
CA GLU A 38 1.24 -23.74 10.13
C GLU A 38 1.44 -25.16 9.57
N VAL A 39 1.27 -26.20 10.39
CA VAL A 39 1.29 -27.61 9.95
C VAL A 39 0.13 -27.93 9.01
N VAL A 40 -1.10 -27.46 9.31
CA VAL A 40 -2.27 -27.60 8.42
C VAL A 40 -2.02 -26.89 7.08
N GLN A 41 -1.52 -25.65 7.11
CA GLN A 41 -1.18 -24.88 5.90
C GLN A 41 -0.14 -25.62 5.04
N LYS A 42 0.95 -26.09 5.64
CA LYS A 42 2.00 -26.87 4.94
C LYS A 42 1.45 -28.15 4.31
N ALA A 43 0.54 -28.86 5.00
CA ALA A 43 -0.14 -30.03 4.45
C ALA A 43 -1.05 -29.67 3.26
N CYS A 44 -1.85 -28.61 3.39
CA CYS A 44 -2.71 -28.09 2.31
C CYS A 44 -1.91 -27.68 1.07
N MET A 45 -0.77 -27.00 1.25
CA MET A 45 0.10 -26.56 0.16
C MET A 45 0.73 -27.71 -0.65
N ARG A 46 0.72 -28.96 -0.14
CA ARG A 46 1.13 -30.16 -0.89
C ARG A 46 0.05 -30.66 -1.87
N LEU A 47 -1.17 -30.13 -1.81
CA LEU A 47 -2.33 -30.56 -2.61
C LEU A 47 -2.85 -29.41 -3.49
N PRO A 48 -2.34 -29.21 -4.72
CA PRO A 48 -2.75 -28.08 -5.57
C PRO A 48 -4.24 -28.06 -5.95
N THR A 49 -4.90 -29.22 -5.91
CA THR A 49 -6.34 -29.39 -6.19
C THR A 49 -7.15 -29.66 -4.92
N LEU A 50 -6.67 -29.25 -3.74
CA LEU A 50 -7.28 -29.54 -2.43
C LEU A 50 -8.81 -29.33 -2.40
N SER A 51 -9.30 -28.21 -2.95
CA SER A 51 -10.73 -27.87 -2.96
C SER A 51 -11.62 -28.95 -3.59
N THR A 52 -11.14 -29.66 -4.61
CA THR A 52 -11.89 -30.75 -5.25
C THR A 52 -11.83 -32.07 -4.46
N LEU A 53 -10.99 -32.15 -3.43
CA LEU A 53 -10.79 -33.34 -2.57
C LEU A 53 -11.54 -33.23 -1.24
N LEU A 54 -11.94 -32.02 -0.83
CA LEU A 54 -12.61 -31.75 0.45
C LEU A 54 -14.12 -31.98 0.35
N THR A 55 -14.62 -32.92 1.15
CA THR A 55 -16.05 -33.06 1.45
C THR A 55 -16.52 -31.94 2.39
N GLY A 56 -17.84 -31.74 2.49
CA GLY A 56 -18.44 -30.75 3.39
C GLY A 56 -17.88 -30.81 4.83
N GLU A 57 -17.96 -31.97 5.48
CA GLU A 57 -17.43 -32.16 6.84
C GLU A 57 -15.91 -31.90 6.93
N LYS A 58 -15.11 -32.39 5.97
CA LYS A 58 -13.65 -32.14 5.98
C LYS A 58 -13.31 -30.67 5.76
N ARG A 59 -14.14 -29.92 5.03
CA ARG A 59 -13.99 -28.48 4.86
C ARG A 59 -14.41 -27.71 6.11
N CYS A 60 -15.51 -28.10 6.77
CA CYS A 60 -15.87 -27.54 8.07
C CYS A 60 -14.72 -27.74 9.07
N GLN A 61 -14.16 -28.95 9.18
CA GLN A 61 -12.99 -29.22 10.03
C GLN A 61 -11.78 -28.36 9.65
N LEU A 62 -11.48 -28.20 8.35
CA LEU A 62 -10.40 -27.32 7.88
C LEU A 62 -10.63 -25.87 8.31
N TYR A 63 -11.84 -25.34 8.16
CA TYR A 63 -12.15 -23.97 8.55
C TYR A 63 -12.08 -23.79 10.07
N GLU A 64 -12.59 -24.75 10.84
CA GLU A 64 -12.45 -24.80 12.31
C GLU A 64 -10.99 -24.93 12.76
N LYS A 65 -10.10 -25.50 11.93
CA LYS A 65 -8.64 -25.55 12.16
C LYS A 65 -7.89 -24.27 11.78
N LEU A 66 -8.44 -23.43 10.92
CA LEU A 66 -7.81 -22.20 10.43
C LEU A 66 -8.32 -20.93 11.11
N LEU A 67 -9.62 -20.89 11.45
CA LEU A 67 -10.31 -19.71 12.03
C LEU A 67 -10.41 -19.71 13.55
N TYR A 68 -10.16 -20.84 14.22
CA TYR A 68 -10.23 -20.91 15.68
C TYR A 68 -8.82 -21.12 16.25
N ASP A 69 -8.45 -20.30 17.21
CA ASP A 69 -7.27 -20.46 18.07
C ASP A 69 -7.65 -20.94 19.48
N GLU A 70 -6.68 -20.98 20.39
CA GLU A 70 -6.90 -21.34 21.81
C GLU A 70 -7.65 -20.28 22.64
N HIS A 71 -7.90 -19.09 22.08
CA HIS A 71 -8.61 -17.97 22.72
C HIS A 71 -10.02 -17.74 22.15
N THR A 72 -10.35 -18.39 21.03
CA THR A 72 -11.59 -18.21 20.29
C THR A 72 -12.80 -18.64 21.11
N LYS A 73 -13.63 -17.67 21.49
CA LYS A 73 -14.81 -17.91 22.31
C LYS A 73 -15.95 -18.49 21.45
N ILE A 74 -16.05 -19.82 21.43
CA ILE A 74 -17.19 -20.52 20.82
C ILE A 74 -18.50 -20.06 21.47
N LEU A 75 -19.40 -19.54 20.65
CA LEU A 75 -20.73 -19.05 20.99
C LEU A 75 -21.74 -20.19 20.99
N ASP A 76 -22.62 -20.20 21.98
CA ASP A 76 -23.83 -21.03 22.01
C ASP A 76 -24.99 -20.39 21.22
N LEU A 77 -25.93 -21.21 20.78
CA LEU A 77 -27.20 -20.75 20.24
C LEU A 77 -28.14 -20.31 21.39
N PRO A 78 -29.00 -19.30 21.17
CA PRO A 78 -30.12 -19.03 22.07
C PRO A 78 -31.02 -20.27 22.24
N ASP A 79 -31.53 -20.48 23.46
CA ASP A 79 -32.42 -21.60 23.79
C ASP A 79 -33.66 -21.67 22.89
N ASN A 80 -34.23 -20.49 22.57
CA ASN A 80 -35.39 -20.32 21.71
C ASN A 80 -35.11 -19.38 20.53
N LEU A 81 -34.65 -19.94 19.41
CA LEU A 81 -34.42 -19.18 18.17
C LEU A 81 -35.71 -18.57 17.62
N ALA A 82 -36.86 -19.21 17.78
CA ALA A 82 -38.13 -18.77 17.18
C ALA A 82 -38.61 -17.39 17.69
N GLU A 83 -38.18 -16.94 18.88
CA GLU A 83 -38.49 -15.59 19.38
C GLU A 83 -37.92 -14.49 18.48
N TYR A 84 -36.71 -14.70 17.94
CA TYR A 84 -36.07 -13.77 17.01
C TYR A 84 -36.79 -13.69 15.65
N ALA A 85 -37.59 -14.70 15.29
CA ALA A 85 -38.38 -14.69 14.05
C ALA A 85 -39.40 -13.55 14.00
N THR A 86 -39.84 -13.04 15.16
CA THR A 86 -40.76 -11.89 15.26
C THR A 86 -40.09 -10.56 14.89
N LYS A 87 -38.77 -10.47 15.01
CA LYS A 87 -37.95 -9.28 14.72
C LYS A 87 -37.35 -9.29 13.32
N ALA A 88 -37.48 -10.39 12.57
CA ALA A 88 -36.77 -10.56 11.32
C ALA A 88 -37.38 -9.72 10.17
N SER A 89 -36.50 -9.10 9.38
CA SER A 89 -36.87 -8.37 8.17
C SER A 89 -37.19 -9.32 7.00
N GLU A 90 -37.74 -8.76 5.92
CA GLU A 90 -37.92 -9.47 4.64
C GLU A 90 -36.61 -10.07 4.11
N THR A 91 -35.48 -9.39 4.30
CA THR A 91 -34.14 -9.91 3.99
C THR A 91 -33.84 -11.19 4.77
N HIS A 92 -34.11 -11.21 6.08
CA HIS A 92 -33.89 -12.39 6.92
C HIS A 92 -34.82 -13.55 6.51
N GLU A 93 -36.07 -13.27 6.14
CA GLU A 93 -36.98 -14.30 5.60
C GLU A 93 -36.47 -14.90 4.29
N SER A 94 -36.05 -14.05 3.36
CA SER A 94 -35.54 -14.46 2.04
C SER A 94 -34.29 -15.34 2.19
N VAL A 95 -33.37 -14.98 3.08
CA VAL A 95 -32.17 -15.78 3.38
C VAL A 95 -32.54 -17.09 4.06
N ALA A 96 -33.44 -17.10 5.05
CA ALA A 96 -33.85 -18.33 5.74
C ALA A 96 -34.54 -19.35 4.81
N LYS A 97 -35.35 -18.87 3.86
CA LYS A 97 -36.00 -19.71 2.83
C LYS A 97 -34.99 -20.37 1.88
N GLN A 98 -33.87 -19.71 1.59
CA GLN A 98 -32.77 -20.27 0.79
C GLN A 98 -31.85 -21.18 1.62
N LEU A 99 -31.70 -20.92 2.93
CA LEU A 99 -30.84 -21.69 3.83
C LEU A 99 -31.28 -23.15 3.98
N SER A 100 -32.59 -23.41 4.08
CA SER A 100 -33.15 -24.75 4.24
C SER A 100 -32.73 -25.74 3.12
N PRO A 101 -32.98 -25.46 1.82
CA PRO A 101 -32.52 -26.35 0.75
C PRO A 101 -31.00 -26.40 0.59
N LEU A 102 -30.26 -25.34 0.97
CA LEU A 102 -28.78 -25.34 0.91
C LEU A 102 -28.13 -26.25 1.95
N MET A 103 -28.67 -26.31 3.18
CA MET A 103 -28.16 -27.21 4.23
C MET A 103 -28.80 -28.60 4.17
N GLY A 104 -29.93 -28.77 3.49
CA GLY A 104 -30.54 -30.06 3.20
C GLY A 104 -30.75 -30.92 4.45
N PRO A 105 -30.24 -32.17 4.49
CA PRO A 105 -30.38 -33.08 5.63
C PRO A 105 -29.86 -32.53 6.97
N SER A 106 -28.93 -31.58 6.96
CA SER A 106 -28.27 -31.07 8.17
C SER A 106 -29.11 -30.13 9.02
N VAL A 107 -30.25 -29.67 8.51
CA VAL A 107 -31.25 -28.87 9.25
C VAL A 107 -32.63 -29.54 9.29
N GLU A 108 -32.70 -30.83 8.96
CA GLU A 108 -33.94 -31.60 9.01
C GLU A 108 -34.48 -31.67 10.44
N GLY A 109 -35.73 -31.22 10.63
CA GLY A 109 -36.37 -31.11 11.94
C GLY A 109 -36.31 -29.71 12.57
N VAL A 110 -35.57 -28.76 11.99
CA VAL A 110 -35.64 -27.34 12.39
C VAL A 110 -36.84 -26.67 11.71
N SER A 111 -37.63 -25.91 12.48
CA SER A 111 -38.79 -25.19 11.93
C SER A 111 -38.39 -23.96 11.09
N GLU A 112 -39.26 -23.53 10.17
CA GLU A 112 -39.06 -22.27 9.41
C GLU A 112 -38.91 -21.06 10.35
N ALA A 113 -39.64 -21.06 11.48
CA ALA A 113 -39.52 -20.04 12.52
C ALA A 113 -38.13 -20.04 13.19
N GLU A 114 -37.56 -21.21 13.50
CA GLU A 114 -36.20 -21.30 14.05
C GLU A 114 -35.12 -20.90 13.04
N LEU A 115 -35.26 -21.24 11.75
CA LEU A 115 -34.32 -20.80 10.71
C LEU A 115 -34.41 -19.29 10.47
N LYS A 116 -35.62 -18.72 10.40
CA LYS A 116 -35.85 -17.27 10.34
C LYS A 116 -35.26 -16.56 11.57
N GLY A 117 -35.44 -17.16 12.75
CA GLY A 117 -34.88 -16.70 14.01
C GLY A 117 -33.35 -16.74 14.06
N PHE A 118 -32.74 -17.82 13.57
CA PHE A 118 -31.29 -17.99 13.44
C PHE A 118 -30.66 -16.90 12.56
N VAL A 119 -31.20 -16.70 11.36
CA VAL A 119 -30.75 -15.64 10.45
C VAL A 119 -30.93 -14.26 11.09
N CYS A 120 -32.05 -14.01 11.76
CA CYS A 120 -32.26 -12.77 12.49
C CYS A 120 -31.22 -12.56 13.61
N TYR A 121 -30.96 -13.57 14.43
CA TYR A 121 -29.97 -13.51 15.52
C TYR A 121 -28.56 -13.21 15.00
N LEU A 122 -28.14 -13.91 13.95
CA LEU A 122 -26.86 -13.69 13.28
C LEU A 122 -26.77 -12.26 12.69
N GLY A 123 -27.88 -11.74 12.17
CA GLY A 123 -27.97 -10.39 11.63
C GLY A 123 -27.95 -9.27 12.68
N THR A 124 -28.81 -9.36 13.71
CA THR A 124 -29.03 -8.27 14.68
C THR A 124 -28.08 -8.35 15.87
N GLU A 125 -27.93 -9.53 16.49
CA GLU A 125 -27.14 -9.69 17.72
C GLU A 125 -25.65 -9.96 17.42
N LYS A 126 -25.36 -10.55 16.25
CA LYS A 126 -23.99 -10.84 15.80
C LYS A 126 -23.54 -10.02 14.59
N GLY A 127 -24.33 -9.03 14.17
CA GLY A 127 -23.93 -8.00 13.22
C GLY A 127 -23.41 -8.52 11.87
N PHE A 128 -23.84 -9.70 11.42
CA PHE A 128 -23.52 -10.22 10.09
C PHE A 128 -24.48 -9.60 9.06
N ARG A 129 -23.96 -8.94 8.02
CA ARG A 129 -24.83 -8.17 7.12
C ARG A 129 -25.31 -9.04 5.96
N PHE A 130 -26.60 -9.36 5.89
CA PHE A 130 -27.20 -10.08 4.75
C PHE A 130 -27.44 -9.19 3.51
N GLY A 131 -26.47 -8.32 3.19
CA GLY A 131 -26.45 -7.55 1.95
C GLY A 131 -25.86 -8.36 0.79
N GLU A 132 -26.01 -7.84 -0.44
CA GLU A 132 -25.62 -8.52 -1.69
C GLU A 132 -24.19 -9.06 -1.69
N LYS A 133 -23.24 -8.30 -1.11
CA LYS A 133 -21.82 -8.69 -1.05
C LYS A 133 -21.54 -9.84 -0.09
N GLN A 134 -22.20 -9.90 1.07
CA GLN A 134 -21.88 -10.85 2.15
C GLN A 134 -22.81 -12.08 2.21
N VAL A 135 -24.02 -12.00 1.62
CA VAL A 135 -24.96 -13.14 1.62
C VAL A 135 -24.44 -14.35 0.84
N GLY A 136 -23.69 -14.12 -0.25
CA GLY A 136 -23.03 -15.19 -1.01
C GLY A 136 -22.01 -15.97 -0.17
N ILE A 137 -21.30 -15.30 0.74
CA ILE A 137 -20.33 -15.92 1.66
C ILE A 137 -21.06 -16.83 2.65
N PHE A 138 -22.16 -16.34 3.24
CA PHE A 138 -22.98 -17.13 4.15
C PHE A 138 -23.55 -18.39 3.47
N PHE A 139 -24.02 -18.28 2.22
CA PHE A 139 -24.48 -19.45 1.46
C PHE A 139 -23.34 -20.40 1.06
N ALA A 140 -22.14 -19.88 0.74
CA ALA A 140 -20.95 -20.70 0.49
C ALA A 140 -20.54 -21.52 1.73
N LEU A 141 -20.61 -20.94 2.93
CA LEU A 141 -20.44 -21.66 4.19
C LEU A 141 -21.57 -22.67 4.44
N ALA A 142 -22.83 -22.26 4.29
CA ALA A 142 -23.99 -23.12 4.56
C ALA A 142 -24.06 -24.35 3.65
N ALA A 143 -23.69 -24.21 2.37
CA ALA A 143 -23.65 -25.32 1.42
C ALA A 143 -22.70 -26.47 1.85
N GLN A 144 -21.69 -26.18 2.70
CA GLN A 144 -20.79 -27.22 3.21
C GLN A 144 -21.48 -28.21 4.15
N PHE A 145 -22.62 -27.82 4.72
CA PHE A 145 -23.39 -28.67 5.61
C PHE A 145 -24.32 -29.63 4.85
N HIS A 146 -24.53 -29.49 3.54
CA HIS A 146 -25.42 -30.36 2.77
C HIS A 146 -25.06 -31.85 2.89
N ASP A 147 -23.76 -32.16 2.78
CA ASP A 147 -23.24 -33.54 2.81
C ASP A 147 -22.78 -34.00 4.21
N VAL A 148 -22.97 -33.16 5.23
CA VAL A 148 -22.72 -33.56 6.63
C VAL A 148 -23.81 -34.56 7.04
N PRO A 149 -23.47 -35.71 7.64
CA PRO A 149 -24.46 -36.72 8.01
C PRO A 149 -25.56 -36.18 8.92
N LYS A 150 -26.79 -36.73 8.81
CA LYS A 150 -27.91 -36.39 9.71
C LYS A 150 -27.47 -36.50 11.18
N GLY A 151 -27.27 -35.36 11.82
CA GLY A 151 -26.81 -35.22 13.20
C GLY A 151 -27.72 -34.27 13.98
N ASP A 152 -27.21 -33.71 15.06
CA ASP A 152 -27.92 -32.64 15.77
C ASP A 152 -27.92 -31.36 14.92
N ALA A 153 -29.09 -31.02 14.37
CA ALA A 153 -29.28 -29.82 13.56
C ALA A 153 -28.94 -28.53 14.33
N LYS A 154 -29.12 -28.50 15.66
CA LYS A 154 -28.70 -27.36 16.48
C LYS A 154 -27.17 -27.29 16.58
N ALA A 155 -26.46 -28.41 16.63
CA ALA A 155 -25.00 -28.43 16.56
C ALA A 155 -24.49 -27.92 15.20
N ASN A 156 -25.13 -28.29 14.09
CA ASN A 156 -24.79 -27.77 12.76
C ASN A 156 -25.03 -26.26 12.64
N LEU A 157 -26.18 -25.76 13.12
CA LEU A 157 -26.44 -24.30 13.19
C LEU A 157 -25.44 -23.58 14.11
N LYS A 158 -25.01 -24.21 15.22
CA LYS A 158 -23.96 -23.68 16.09
C LYS A 158 -22.60 -23.62 15.39
N ARG A 159 -22.22 -24.61 14.58
CA ARG A 159 -21.00 -24.56 13.76
C ARG A 159 -21.08 -23.44 12.72
N LEU A 160 -22.18 -23.35 11.98
CA LEU A 160 -22.40 -22.27 11.00
C LEU A 160 -22.38 -20.88 11.63
N LEU A 161 -22.98 -20.71 12.83
CA LEU A 161 -22.89 -19.46 13.61
C LEU A 161 -21.45 -19.05 13.87
N ASN A 162 -20.65 -19.96 14.45
CA ASN A 162 -19.28 -19.65 14.86
C ASN A 162 -18.36 -19.39 13.66
N LEU A 163 -18.48 -20.18 12.59
CA LEU A 163 -17.74 -19.94 11.33
C LEU A 163 -18.12 -18.59 10.71
N SER A 164 -19.41 -18.23 10.70
CA SER A 164 -19.87 -16.95 10.14
C SER A 164 -19.39 -15.74 10.96
N VAL A 165 -19.31 -15.88 12.28
CA VAL A 165 -18.83 -14.83 13.19
C VAL A 165 -17.31 -14.67 13.09
N ALA A 166 -16.54 -15.76 13.13
CA ALA A 166 -15.08 -15.71 12.99
C ALA A 166 -14.65 -15.12 11.63
N LEU A 167 -15.24 -15.59 10.54
CA LEU A 167 -14.96 -15.05 9.20
C LEU A 167 -15.29 -13.56 9.08
N ARG A 168 -16.37 -13.11 9.74
CA ARG A 168 -16.77 -11.69 9.80
C ARG A 168 -15.75 -10.83 10.55
N GLU A 169 -15.20 -11.34 11.65
CA GLU A 169 -14.27 -10.59 12.51
C GLU A 169 -12.85 -10.54 11.92
N GLU A 170 -12.43 -11.59 11.20
CA GLU A 170 -11.08 -11.66 10.62
C GLU A 170 -10.97 -11.15 9.17
N TYR A 171 -11.93 -11.47 8.29
CA TYR A 171 -11.77 -11.28 6.83
C TYR A 171 -12.75 -10.28 6.20
N LEU A 172 -13.92 -10.04 6.79
CA LEU A 172 -14.89 -9.13 6.18
C LEU A 172 -14.51 -7.67 6.43
N ILE A 173 -14.63 -6.85 5.39
CA ILE A 173 -14.36 -5.41 5.43
C ILE A 173 -15.36 -4.75 6.38
N SER A 174 -14.86 -4.14 7.46
CA SER A 174 -15.70 -3.66 8.58
C SER A 174 -16.39 -2.33 8.28
N SER A 175 -15.82 -1.52 7.39
CA SER A 175 -16.19 -0.13 7.19
C SER A 175 -16.21 0.30 5.72
N THR A 176 -17.09 1.26 5.40
CA THR A 176 -17.11 2.01 4.13
C THR A 176 -16.51 3.41 4.27
N LEU A 177 -15.94 3.75 5.45
CA LEU A 177 -15.45 5.09 5.77
C LEU A 177 -14.45 5.63 4.74
N TYR A 178 -13.51 4.79 4.32
CA TYR A 178 -12.47 5.14 3.34
C TYR A 178 -12.79 4.69 1.91
N GLU A 179 -14.03 4.30 1.59
CA GLU A 179 -14.39 3.64 0.31
C GLU A 179 -13.80 4.36 -0.92
N LYS A 180 -13.98 5.68 -1.05
CA LYS A 180 -13.44 6.46 -2.18
C LYS A 180 -11.90 6.43 -2.30
N ALA A 181 -11.21 6.42 -1.16
CA ALA A 181 -9.75 6.28 -1.12
C ALA A 181 -9.34 4.86 -1.52
N THR A 182 -10.04 3.84 -1.02
CA THR A 182 -9.83 2.42 -1.39
C THR A 182 -10.03 2.18 -2.88
N LEU A 183 -11.09 2.71 -3.48
CA LEU A 183 -11.36 2.60 -4.92
C LEU A 183 -10.19 3.18 -5.75
N SER A 184 -9.72 4.36 -5.36
CA SER A 184 -8.59 5.05 -6.01
C SER A 184 -7.27 4.31 -5.83
N LEU A 185 -7.00 3.79 -4.63
CA LEU A 185 -5.80 3.01 -4.31
C LEU A 185 -5.77 1.66 -5.04
N LEU A 186 -6.90 0.96 -5.15
CA LEU A 186 -6.99 -0.29 -5.92
C LEU A 186 -6.74 -0.07 -7.42
N ARG A 187 -7.19 1.06 -7.99
CA ARG A 187 -6.83 1.48 -9.36
C ARG A 187 -5.34 1.74 -9.48
N LEU A 188 -4.74 2.47 -8.53
CA LEU A 188 -3.29 2.74 -8.51
C LEU A 188 -2.45 1.46 -8.37
N LEU A 189 -2.89 0.51 -7.55
CA LEU A 189 -2.25 -0.81 -7.44
C LEU A 189 -2.35 -1.58 -8.77
N LEU A 190 -3.48 -1.53 -9.48
CA LEU A 190 -3.56 -2.12 -10.81
C LEU A 190 -2.62 -1.41 -11.80
N GLN A 191 -2.56 -0.08 -11.80
CA GLN A 191 -1.60 0.67 -12.62
C GLN A 191 -0.14 0.31 -12.29
N TYR A 192 0.17 0.08 -11.02
CA TYR A 192 1.50 -0.34 -10.57
C TYR A 192 1.86 -1.75 -11.04
N HIS A 193 0.89 -2.68 -11.05
CA HIS A 193 1.10 -4.10 -11.38
C HIS A 193 0.78 -4.51 -12.82
N ASP A 194 -0.04 -3.77 -13.56
CA ASP A 194 -0.36 -3.97 -14.97
C ASP A 194 -0.82 -2.65 -15.62
N PRO A 195 0.12 -1.73 -15.92
CA PRO A 195 -0.21 -0.40 -16.44
C PRO A 195 -0.98 -0.46 -17.77
N ALA A 196 -0.69 -1.44 -18.63
CA ALA A 196 -1.39 -1.63 -19.90
C ALA A 196 -2.86 -2.04 -19.70
N LEU A 197 -3.16 -2.85 -18.68
CA LEU A 197 -4.54 -3.22 -18.34
C LEU A 197 -5.27 -2.06 -17.66
N SER A 198 -4.60 -1.33 -16.77
CA SER A 198 -5.18 -0.12 -16.15
C SER A 198 -5.51 0.93 -17.21
N GLU A 199 -4.59 1.21 -18.14
CA GLU A 199 -4.79 2.21 -19.20
C GLU A 199 -5.93 1.80 -20.16
N ALA A 200 -6.09 0.51 -20.46
CA ALA A 200 -7.22 0.02 -21.26
C ALA A 200 -8.58 0.26 -20.57
N LEU A 201 -8.64 0.03 -19.25
CA LEU A 201 -9.84 0.23 -18.44
C LEU A 201 -10.14 1.72 -18.20
N ASP A 202 -9.11 2.53 -17.94
CA ASP A 202 -9.22 3.98 -17.78
C ASP A 202 -9.70 4.65 -19.10
N HIS A 203 -9.27 4.19 -20.27
CA HIS A 203 -9.80 4.64 -21.57
C HIS A 203 -11.29 4.32 -21.77
N GLN A 204 -11.75 3.19 -21.23
CA GLN A 204 -13.17 2.79 -21.22
C GLN A 204 -13.93 3.36 -20.00
N LYS A 205 -13.31 4.22 -19.19
CA LYS A 205 -13.88 4.84 -17.97
C LYS A 205 -14.37 3.83 -16.92
N ILE A 206 -13.88 2.59 -16.97
CA ILE A 206 -14.26 1.54 -16.03
C ILE A 206 -13.65 1.86 -14.66
N GLU A 207 -14.51 2.09 -13.65
CA GLU A 207 -14.08 2.24 -12.25
C GLU A 207 -13.61 0.89 -11.67
N VAL A 208 -12.44 0.42 -12.12
CA VAL A 208 -11.92 -0.93 -11.79
C VAL A 208 -11.78 -1.17 -10.28
N GLY A 209 -11.51 -0.10 -9.51
CA GLY A 209 -11.49 -0.14 -8.06
C GLY A 209 -12.79 -0.65 -7.44
N ARG A 210 -13.96 -0.36 -8.05
CA ARG A 210 -15.28 -0.83 -7.58
C ARG A 210 -15.37 -2.34 -7.68
N TYR A 211 -15.00 -2.91 -8.82
CA TYR A 211 -14.98 -4.36 -9.03
C TYR A 211 -14.02 -5.06 -8.07
N LEU A 212 -12.78 -4.56 -7.95
CA LEU A 212 -11.77 -5.12 -7.05
C LEU A 212 -12.22 -5.06 -5.58
N LEU A 213 -12.83 -3.96 -5.14
CA LEU A 213 -13.38 -3.81 -3.79
C LEU A 213 -14.58 -4.73 -3.55
N ASP A 214 -15.47 -4.87 -4.53
CA ASP A 214 -16.68 -5.68 -4.39
C ASP A 214 -16.35 -7.17 -4.37
N TRP A 215 -15.41 -7.64 -5.19
CA TRP A 215 -14.88 -9.01 -5.15
C TRP A 215 -14.17 -9.29 -3.83
N SER A 216 -13.41 -8.32 -3.31
CA SER A 216 -12.78 -8.43 -1.98
C SER A 216 -13.79 -8.48 -0.85
N SER A 217 -14.80 -7.59 -0.87
CA SER A 217 -15.88 -7.50 0.12
C SER A 217 -16.78 -8.72 0.16
N SER A 218 -16.84 -9.45 -0.96
CA SER A 218 -17.61 -10.68 -1.11
C SER A 218 -16.77 -11.95 -0.95
N LEU A 219 -15.45 -11.85 -0.69
CA LEU A 219 -14.53 -12.99 -0.73
C LEU A 219 -14.74 -13.87 -1.99
N PHE A 220 -14.96 -13.21 -3.14
CA PHE A 220 -15.29 -13.85 -4.44
C PHE A 220 -16.62 -14.63 -4.47
N ALA A 221 -17.44 -14.56 -3.42
CA ALA A 221 -18.69 -15.29 -3.32
C ALA A 221 -19.84 -14.56 -4.02
N LYS A 222 -20.29 -15.13 -5.15
CA LYS A 222 -21.56 -14.75 -5.77
C LYS A 222 -22.70 -15.59 -5.19
N LYS A 223 -23.86 -14.95 -4.96
CA LYS A 223 -25.05 -15.57 -4.37
C LYS A 223 -25.42 -16.93 -4.98
N ASP A 224 -25.33 -17.03 -6.31
CA ASP A 224 -25.78 -18.20 -7.07
C ASP A 224 -24.62 -19.14 -7.51
N ASP A 225 -23.36 -18.83 -7.16
CA ASP A 225 -22.16 -19.60 -7.57
C ASP A 225 -21.30 -20.03 -6.36
N HIS A 226 -21.97 -20.65 -5.39
CA HIS A 226 -21.37 -21.07 -4.11
C HIS A 226 -20.25 -22.11 -4.29
N GLU A 227 -20.31 -22.96 -5.31
CA GLU A 227 -19.24 -23.93 -5.62
C GLU A 227 -17.91 -23.21 -5.95
N ALA A 228 -17.95 -22.20 -6.82
CA ALA A 228 -16.77 -21.40 -7.16
C ALA A 228 -16.26 -20.61 -5.95
N ALA A 229 -17.17 -19.98 -5.20
CA ALA A 229 -16.85 -19.22 -3.99
C ALA A 229 -16.01 -20.05 -3.01
N VAL A 230 -16.41 -21.30 -2.77
CA VAL A 230 -15.74 -22.23 -1.85
C VAL A 230 -14.33 -22.59 -2.32
N HIS A 231 -14.14 -22.79 -3.63
CA HIS A 231 -12.82 -23.06 -4.21
C HIS A 231 -11.84 -21.89 -4.07
N VAL A 232 -12.33 -20.65 -3.94
CA VAL A 232 -11.47 -19.50 -3.63
C VAL A 232 -11.29 -19.36 -2.11
N LEU A 233 -12.37 -19.48 -1.34
CA LEU A 233 -12.39 -19.34 0.11
C LEU A 233 -11.46 -20.34 0.82
N ASP A 234 -11.42 -21.60 0.38
CA ASP A 234 -10.46 -22.61 0.86
C ASP A 234 -9.04 -22.02 0.91
N TRP A 235 -8.59 -21.40 -0.18
CA TRP A 235 -7.21 -20.92 -0.33
C TRP A 235 -6.95 -19.56 0.33
N ILE A 236 -7.97 -18.69 0.45
CA ILE A 236 -7.89 -17.47 1.26
C ILE A 236 -7.62 -17.84 2.72
N LEU A 237 -8.41 -18.77 3.27
CA LEU A 237 -8.25 -19.23 4.66
C LEU A 237 -6.93 -19.98 4.86
N ILE A 238 -6.48 -20.78 3.89
CA ILE A 238 -5.18 -21.47 3.97
C ILE A 238 -4.00 -20.50 4.02
N LEU A 239 -4.07 -19.29 3.46
CA LEU A 239 -2.97 -18.31 3.56
C LEU A 239 -3.09 -17.33 4.73
N LEU A 240 -4.21 -17.31 5.45
CA LEU A 240 -4.48 -16.56 6.69
C LEU A 240 -4.40 -15.02 6.66
N GLU A 241 -3.84 -14.42 5.62
CA GLU A 241 -3.58 -12.99 5.59
C GLU A 241 -4.72 -12.26 4.86
N ARG A 242 -5.64 -11.67 5.64
CA ARG A 242 -6.78 -10.87 5.13
C ARG A 242 -6.37 -9.81 4.10
N ASN A 243 -5.17 -9.23 4.27
CA ASN A 243 -4.63 -8.21 3.36
C ASN A 243 -4.29 -8.77 1.96
N MET A 244 -4.21 -10.10 1.76
CA MET A 244 -4.01 -10.73 0.46
C MET A 244 -5.27 -10.76 -0.41
N VAL A 245 -6.47 -10.62 0.18
CA VAL A 245 -7.75 -10.72 -0.55
C VAL A 245 -7.84 -9.71 -1.70
N PRO A 246 -7.51 -8.41 -1.54
CA PRO A 246 -7.40 -7.48 -2.66
C PRO A 246 -6.39 -7.89 -3.73
N TYR A 247 -5.22 -8.41 -3.34
CA TYR A 247 -4.20 -8.84 -4.30
C TYR A 247 -4.60 -10.11 -5.05
N ALA A 248 -5.42 -10.97 -4.46
CA ALA A 248 -6.09 -12.05 -5.18
C ALA A 248 -7.07 -11.49 -6.22
N ALA A 249 -7.77 -10.39 -5.93
CA ALA A 249 -8.70 -9.77 -6.88
C ALA A 249 -7.93 -9.15 -8.06
N LEU A 250 -6.82 -8.45 -7.79
CA LEU A 250 -5.91 -7.96 -8.82
C LEU A 250 -5.33 -9.12 -9.66
N ALA A 251 -4.81 -10.17 -9.01
CA ALA A 251 -4.24 -11.32 -9.70
C ALA A 251 -5.26 -12.04 -10.60
N PHE A 252 -6.51 -12.17 -10.14
CA PHE A 252 -7.59 -12.75 -10.94
C PHE A 252 -7.93 -11.86 -12.15
N LEU A 253 -8.03 -10.54 -11.97
CA LEU A 253 -8.25 -9.60 -13.06
C LEU A 253 -7.12 -9.66 -14.11
N MET A 254 -5.86 -9.61 -13.65
CA MET A 254 -4.68 -9.73 -14.52
C MET A 254 -4.66 -11.04 -15.30
N SER A 255 -5.17 -12.15 -14.74
CA SER A 255 -5.25 -13.42 -15.47
C SER A 255 -6.28 -13.40 -16.62
N ASN A 256 -7.32 -12.57 -16.50
CA ASN A 256 -8.36 -12.39 -17.52
C ASN A 256 -8.04 -11.24 -18.51
N ARG A 257 -6.85 -10.61 -18.42
CA ARG A 257 -6.51 -9.39 -19.18
C ARG A 257 -6.71 -9.49 -20.69
N GLN A 258 -6.61 -10.69 -21.29
CA GLN A 258 -6.79 -10.86 -22.73
C GLN A 258 -8.26 -10.80 -23.18
N ALA A 259 -9.19 -11.25 -22.34
CA ALA A 259 -10.60 -11.02 -22.59
C ALA A 259 -10.92 -9.53 -22.41
N VAL A 260 -10.51 -8.95 -21.26
CA VAL A 260 -10.78 -7.55 -20.91
C VAL A 260 -10.24 -6.56 -21.96
N MET A 261 -8.99 -6.70 -22.40
CA MET A 261 -8.41 -5.84 -23.44
C MET A 261 -8.94 -6.14 -24.87
N GLY A 262 -9.74 -7.21 -25.04
CA GLY A 262 -10.35 -7.57 -26.33
C GLY A 262 -11.68 -6.86 -26.59
N PHE A 263 -12.38 -6.44 -25.54
CA PHE A 263 -13.63 -5.69 -25.62
C PHE A 263 -13.40 -4.26 -26.12
N ARG A 264 -14.39 -3.70 -26.82
CA ARG A 264 -14.28 -2.39 -27.48
C ARG A 264 -15.17 -1.33 -26.85
N THR A 265 -16.17 -1.71 -26.06
CA THR A 265 -17.08 -0.75 -25.41
C THR A 265 -17.06 -0.88 -23.89
N GLU A 266 -17.52 0.19 -23.21
CA GLU A 266 -17.66 0.24 -21.75
C GLU A 266 -18.68 -0.82 -21.25
N GLU A 267 -19.75 -1.04 -22.03
CA GLU A 267 -20.82 -1.98 -21.72
C GLU A 267 -20.35 -3.44 -21.80
N GLU A 268 -19.63 -3.83 -22.87
CA GLU A 268 -19.06 -5.19 -23.02
C GLU A 268 -18.15 -5.54 -21.84
N THR A 269 -17.25 -4.63 -21.47
CA THR A 269 -16.32 -4.81 -20.35
C THR A 269 -17.04 -4.83 -19.01
N THR A 270 -18.05 -3.95 -18.83
CA THR A 270 -18.89 -3.90 -17.64
C THR A 270 -19.68 -5.19 -17.45
N GLU A 271 -20.38 -5.67 -18.47
CA GLU A 271 -21.14 -6.93 -18.43
C GLU A 271 -20.20 -8.11 -18.13
N TYR A 272 -19.03 -8.17 -18.76
CA TYR A 272 -18.04 -9.21 -18.50
C TYR A 272 -17.54 -9.18 -17.04
N LEU A 273 -17.14 -8.03 -16.51
CA LEU A 273 -16.65 -7.90 -15.13
C LEU A 273 -17.74 -8.18 -14.08
N GLN A 274 -18.99 -7.81 -14.36
CA GLN A 274 -20.14 -8.12 -13.50
C GLN A 274 -20.46 -9.62 -13.52
N THR A 275 -20.46 -10.26 -14.68
CA THR A 275 -20.83 -11.69 -14.84
C THR A 275 -19.68 -12.66 -14.53
N LEU A 276 -18.42 -12.20 -14.54
CA LEU A 276 -17.20 -13.00 -14.34
C LEU A 276 -17.31 -14.04 -13.22
N SER A 277 -17.21 -15.33 -13.56
CA SER A 277 -17.26 -16.44 -12.58
C SER A 277 -15.86 -16.82 -12.12
N PHE A 278 -15.66 -17.00 -10.81
CA PHE A 278 -14.36 -17.29 -10.19
C PHE A 278 -13.98 -18.78 -10.28
N LYS A 279 -14.13 -19.36 -11.47
CA LYS A 279 -13.84 -20.77 -11.75
C LYS A 279 -12.45 -20.93 -12.34
N PHE A 280 -11.67 -21.84 -11.77
CA PHE A 280 -10.30 -22.12 -12.21
C PHE A 280 -10.27 -23.02 -13.44
N SER A 281 -9.47 -22.64 -14.45
CA SER A 281 -9.32 -23.44 -15.67
C SER A 281 -8.33 -24.59 -15.49
N TYR A 282 -8.75 -25.83 -15.78
CA TYR A 282 -7.90 -27.03 -15.69
C TYR A 282 -6.79 -27.14 -16.76
N ARG A 283 -6.51 -26.07 -17.50
CA ARG A 283 -5.52 -26.04 -18.60
C ARG A 283 -4.46 -24.96 -18.35
N LYS A 284 -3.22 -25.40 -18.12
CA LYS A 284 -2.05 -24.56 -17.84
C LYS A 284 -1.71 -23.58 -18.99
N GLU A 285 -2.10 -23.92 -20.22
CA GLU A 285 -1.89 -23.11 -21.43
C GLU A 285 -2.79 -21.87 -21.52
N SER A 286 -3.84 -21.77 -20.70
CA SER A 286 -4.91 -20.77 -20.86
C SER A 286 -4.65 -19.42 -20.21
N ALA A 287 -3.57 -19.27 -19.41
CA ALA A 287 -3.43 -18.14 -18.51
C ALA A 287 -2.08 -17.43 -18.61
N LEU A 288 -2.16 -16.10 -18.47
CA LEU A 288 -1.12 -15.08 -18.54
C LEU A 288 -0.31 -15.01 -19.87
N ASN A 289 -0.52 -13.89 -20.55
CA ASN A 289 -0.03 -13.58 -21.90
C ASN A 289 1.48 -13.26 -21.92
N ALA A 290 2.13 -13.52 -23.07
CA ALA A 290 3.47 -13.03 -23.41
C ALA A 290 3.64 -11.51 -23.26
N GLY A 291 2.55 -10.73 -23.31
CA GLY A 291 2.55 -9.30 -23.04
C GLY A 291 2.91 -8.88 -21.60
N LEU A 292 2.94 -9.81 -20.64
CA LEU A 292 3.46 -9.55 -19.28
C LEU A 292 4.96 -9.88 -19.13
N VAL A 293 5.65 -10.21 -20.23
CA VAL A 293 7.12 -10.26 -20.30
C VAL A 293 7.67 -8.85 -20.53
N ASP A 294 7.26 -7.93 -19.65
CA ASP A 294 7.70 -6.52 -19.61
C ASP A 294 9.08 -6.35 -18.96
N GLY A 295 9.78 -7.46 -18.69
CA GLY A 295 11.14 -7.51 -18.16
C GLY A 295 11.22 -7.66 -16.63
N ARG A 296 10.10 -7.79 -15.92
CA ARG A 296 10.10 -8.14 -14.49
C ARG A 296 10.94 -9.37 -14.19
N ARG A 297 11.62 -9.35 -13.03
CA ARG A 297 12.41 -10.49 -12.52
C ARG A 297 11.58 -11.77 -12.33
N ILE A 298 10.31 -11.62 -11.92
CA ILE A 298 9.37 -12.73 -11.70
C ILE A 298 8.02 -12.34 -12.30
N ALA A 299 7.55 -13.11 -13.28
CA ALA A 299 6.23 -12.93 -13.86
C ALA A 299 5.16 -13.71 -13.07
N PRO A 300 3.92 -13.19 -12.94
CA PRO A 300 2.77 -13.94 -12.48
C PRO A 300 2.58 -15.28 -13.21
N LEU A 301 2.19 -16.31 -12.48
CA LEU A 301 1.99 -17.66 -12.97
C LEU A 301 0.59 -17.84 -13.60
N PRO A 302 0.45 -18.70 -14.63
CA PRO A 302 -0.86 -19.11 -15.13
C PRO A 302 -1.78 -19.58 -13.99
N ILE A 303 -3.00 -19.05 -13.90
CA ILE A 303 -3.97 -19.41 -12.85
C ILE A 303 -4.82 -20.61 -13.30
N TRP A 304 -4.66 -21.73 -12.59
CA TRP A 304 -5.38 -23.00 -12.84
C TRP A 304 -5.91 -23.66 -11.55
N SER A 305 -5.65 -23.05 -10.39
CA SER A 305 -6.13 -23.46 -9.06
C SER A 305 -6.08 -22.28 -8.10
N GLY A 306 -6.81 -22.35 -6.98
CA GLY A 306 -6.71 -21.36 -5.90
C GLY A 306 -5.28 -21.22 -5.35
N LYS A 307 -4.48 -22.30 -5.34
CA LYS A 307 -3.04 -22.22 -5.03
C LYS A 307 -2.30 -21.27 -5.97
N SER A 308 -2.48 -21.40 -7.29
CA SER A 308 -1.82 -20.51 -8.26
C SER A 308 -2.32 -19.06 -8.20
N LEU A 309 -3.61 -18.85 -7.89
CA LEU A 309 -4.16 -17.51 -7.61
C LEU A 309 -3.47 -16.88 -6.40
N MET A 310 -3.36 -17.63 -5.30
CA MET A 310 -2.71 -17.19 -4.07
C MET A 310 -1.19 -16.97 -4.23
N GLN A 311 -0.50 -17.77 -5.04
CA GLN A 311 0.90 -17.54 -5.38
C GLN A 311 1.10 -16.23 -6.16
N ASN A 312 0.16 -15.87 -7.04
CA ASN A 312 0.18 -14.56 -7.68
C ASN A 312 -0.15 -13.44 -6.68
N ALA A 313 -1.11 -13.62 -5.78
CA ALA A 313 -1.40 -12.64 -4.74
C ALA A 313 -0.17 -12.36 -3.85
N ASP A 314 0.53 -13.40 -3.37
CA ASP A 314 1.80 -13.28 -2.63
C ASP A 314 2.87 -12.54 -3.46
N LEU A 315 2.98 -12.84 -4.76
CA LEU A 315 3.88 -12.12 -5.66
C LEU A 315 3.53 -10.63 -5.77
N LEU A 316 2.24 -10.27 -5.92
CA LEU A 316 1.83 -8.87 -6.00
C LEU A 316 2.06 -8.15 -4.66
N VAL A 317 1.72 -8.75 -3.52
CA VAL A 317 2.01 -8.21 -2.17
C VAL A 317 3.50 -7.91 -2.02
N ARG A 318 4.37 -8.88 -2.30
CA ARG A 318 5.82 -8.73 -2.20
C ARG A 318 6.43 -7.70 -3.13
N ASN A 319 5.75 -7.36 -4.23
CA ASN A 319 6.14 -6.33 -5.18
C ASN A 319 5.28 -5.05 -5.03
N THR A 320 4.70 -4.79 -3.85
CA THR A 320 3.99 -3.56 -3.52
C THR A 320 4.69 -2.81 -2.38
N PRO A 321 4.86 -1.48 -2.44
CA PRO A 321 5.39 -0.69 -1.34
C PRO A 321 4.68 -1.00 -0.02
N LEU A 322 5.44 -1.11 1.08
CA LEU A 322 4.89 -1.53 2.37
C LEU A 322 3.95 -0.45 2.93
N SER A 323 4.24 0.83 2.66
CA SER A 323 3.33 1.93 2.94
C SER A 323 1.95 1.74 2.29
N ALA A 324 1.90 1.44 1.00
CA ALA A 324 0.66 1.22 0.25
C ALA A 324 -0.11 -0.02 0.74
N GLN A 325 0.59 -1.09 1.13
CA GLN A 325 -0.03 -2.24 1.80
C GLN A 325 -0.72 -1.82 3.11
N ASN A 326 -0.02 -1.08 3.96
CA ASN A 326 -0.51 -0.63 5.25
C ASN A 326 -1.68 0.36 5.11
N VAL A 327 -1.63 1.33 4.19
CA VAL A 327 -2.75 2.25 3.95
C VAL A 327 -3.97 1.50 3.41
N LEU A 328 -3.79 0.53 2.51
CA LEU A 328 -4.89 -0.33 2.05
C LEU A 328 -5.52 -1.09 3.21
N GLU A 329 -4.72 -1.68 4.09
CA GLU A 329 -5.20 -2.38 5.28
C GLU A 329 -6.00 -1.47 6.22
N CYS A 330 -5.51 -0.26 6.52
CA CYS A 330 -6.25 0.72 7.31
C CYS A 330 -7.54 1.21 6.63
N CYS A 331 -7.58 1.33 5.31
CA CYS A 331 -8.77 1.74 4.58
C CYS A 331 -9.87 0.66 4.60
N LEU A 332 -9.49 -0.61 4.63
CA LEU A 332 -10.39 -1.78 4.67
C LEU A 332 -10.82 -2.14 6.11
N TRP A 333 -9.92 -1.96 7.07
CA TRP A 333 -10.11 -2.24 8.49
C TRP A 333 -9.56 -1.09 9.34
N PRO A 334 -10.30 0.03 9.47
CA PRO A 334 -9.84 1.22 10.19
C PRO A 334 -9.64 1.02 11.70
N ASP A 335 -10.10 -0.12 12.23
CA ASP A 335 -9.94 -0.50 13.63
C ASP A 335 -8.49 -0.90 13.98
N THR A 336 -7.64 -1.21 12.98
CA THR A 336 -6.28 -1.75 13.24
C THR A 336 -5.15 -0.73 13.28
N ALA A 337 -5.27 0.43 12.64
CA ALA A 337 -4.35 1.55 12.81
C ALA A 337 -4.96 2.88 12.36
N GLN A 338 -4.38 4.00 12.80
CA GLN A 338 -4.82 5.34 12.44
C GLN A 338 -4.02 5.87 11.23
N LEU A 339 -4.74 6.54 10.33
CA LEU A 339 -4.16 7.30 9.22
C LEU A 339 -4.05 8.77 9.64
N SER A 340 -3.04 9.48 9.14
CA SER A 340 -2.85 10.92 9.41
C SER A 340 -3.96 11.77 8.76
N LYS A 341 -4.46 11.35 7.59
CA LYS A 341 -5.41 12.10 6.77
C LYS A 341 -6.85 11.66 6.99
N SER A 342 -7.78 12.62 6.93
CA SER A 342 -9.22 12.32 6.92
C SER A 342 -9.61 11.51 5.68
N PRO A 343 -10.76 10.81 5.69
CA PRO A 343 -11.22 10.03 4.54
C PRO A 343 -11.36 10.86 3.27
N GLU A 344 -11.84 12.10 3.39
CA GLU A 344 -11.99 13.04 2.27
C GLU A 344 -10.63 13.50 1.72
N ALA A 345 -9.70 13.86 2.61
CA ALA A 345 -8.36 14.29 2.21
C ALA A 345 -7.56 13.15 1.56
N LEU A 346 -7.69 11.93 2.07
CA LEU A 346 -7.06 10.75 1.50
C LEU A 346 -7.66 10.37 0.13
N ALA A 347 -8.98 10.45 -0.01
CA ALA A 347 -9.66 10.23 -1.30
C ALA A 347 -9.25 11.30 -2.35
N HIS A 348 -9.10 12.55 -1.93
CA HIS A 348 -8.61 13.64 -2.78
C HIS A 348 -7.13 13.45 -3.16
N HIS A 349 -6.29 13.00 -2.22
CA HIS A 349 -4.88 12.71 -2.48
C HIS A 349 -4.70 11.62 -3.55
N TYR A 350 -5.41 10.49 -3.42
CA TYR A 350 -5.30 9.40 -4.39
C TYR A 350 -5.97 9.69 -5.74
N SER A 351 -7.02 10.52 -5.80
CA SER A 351 -7.66 10.88 -7.08
C SER A 351 -6.82 11.85 -7.93
N LEU A 352 -6.00 12.70 -7.30
CA LEU A 352 -5.07 13.63 -7.97
C LEU A 352 -3.70 13.03 -8.33
N THR A 353 -3.50 11.74 -8.04
CA THR A 353 -2.20 11.07 -8.12
C THR A 353 -2.14 10.16 -9.35
N PRO A 354 -1.18 10.36 -10.28
CA PRO A 354 -1.15 9.62 -11.54
C PRO A 354 -0.61 8.20 -11.39
N CYS A 355 0.28 7.96 -10.42
CA CYS A 355 0.89 6.67 -10.14
C CYS A 355 1.08 6.46 -8.64
N LEU A 356 1.19 5.20 -8.19
CA LEU A 356 1.25 4.86 -6.76
C LEU A 356 2.28 5.72 -5.99
N PRO A 357 1.88 6.45 -4.93
CA PRO A 357 2.82 7.21 -4.12
C PRO A 357 3.77 6.26 -3.39
N ILE A 358 5.02 6.66 -3.26
CA ILE A 358 6.03 5.98 -2.44
C ILE A 358 6.28 6.85 -1.20
N GLU A 359 6.38 6.25 -0.03
CA GLU A 359 6.54 6.97 1.24
C GLU A 359 8.00 6.96 1.73
N ARG A 360 8.31 7.86 2.70
CA ARG A 360 9.64 7.91 3.34
C ARG A 360 10.01 6.60 4.02
N SER A 361 9.02 5.89 4.57
CA SER A 361 9.20 4.60 5.25
C SER A 361 9.65 3.47 4.31
N ASP A 362 9.24 3.50 3.04
CA ASP A 362 9.74 2.55 2.04
C ASP A 362 11.23 2.83 1.76
N PHE A 363 11.60 4.10 1.53
CA PHE A 363 12.98 4.52 1.33
C PHE A 363 13.88 4.21 2.53
N ALA A 364 13.38 4.38 3.76
CA ALA A 364 14.08 4.04 5.01
C ALA A 364 14.54 2.58 5.02
N THR A 365 13.70 1.70 4.48
CA THR A 365 13.92 0.26 4.42
C THR A 365 14.86 -0.10 3.27
N SER A 366 14.60 0.44 2.07
CA SER A 366 15.33 0.13 0.84
C SER A 366 16.77 0.63 0.81
N PHE A 367 17.02 1.84 1.34
CA PHE A 367 18.34 2.48 1.34
C PHE A 367 19.07 2.37 2.67
N SER A 368 18.65 1.45 3.56
CA SER A 368 19.12 1.38 4.94
C SER A 368 20.64 1.20 5.06
N THR A 369 21.25 1.89 6.02
CA THR A 369 22.68 1.77 6.36
C THR A 369 23.03 0.51 7.15
N LYS A 370 22.02 -0.16 7.73
CA LYS A 370 22.18 -1.39 8.52
C LYS A 370 21.80 -2.60 7.66
N ASP A 371 22.53 -3.71 7.80
CA ASP A 371 22.18 -5.02 7.20
C ASP A 371 20.94 -5.67 7.86
N ALA A 372 19.89 -4.88 8.10
CA ALA A 372 18.59 -5.34 8.59
C ALA A 372 17.87 -6.10 7.46
N THR A 373 18.14 -7.41 7.37
CA THR A 373 17.35 -8.41 6.62
C THR A 373 16.76 -7.89 5.30
N ARG A 374 17.62 -7.53 4.33
CA ARG A 374 17.25 -7.09 2.97
C ARG A 374 16.21 -7.96 2.24
N SER A 375 16.00 -9.19 2.69
CA SER A 375 15.10 -10.21 2.12
C SER A 375 13.62 -9.81 1.95
N ALA A 376 13.18 -8.64 2.44
CA ALA A 376 11.79 -8.18 2.34
C ALA A 376 11.64 -6.70 1.90
N ALA A 377 12.74 -6.01 1.56
CA ALA A 377 12.70 -4.64 1.06
C ALA A 377 12.55 -4.62 -0.46
N LEU A 378 11.95 -3.55 -1.02
CA LEU A 378 11.95 -3.32 -2.47
C LEU A 378 13.21 -2.58 -2.89
N ASP A 379 13.88 -3.05 -3.94
CA ASP A 379 14.99 -2.32 -4.58
C ASP A 379 14.41 -1.27 -5.54
N TYR A 380 14.56 0.02 -5.23
CA TYR A 380 14.12 1.12 -6.09
C TYR A 380 15.25 1.66 -6.98
N VAL A 381 15.00 1.73 -8.29
CA VAL A 381 15.76 2.55 -9.23
C VAL A 381 15.16 3.96 -9.18
N VAL A 382 15.94 4.89 -8.62
CA VAL A 382 15.52 6.28 -8.45
C VAL A 382 15.83 7.07 -9.72
N ILE A 383 14.84 7.79 -10.24
CA ILE A 383 14.97 8.75 -11.34
C ILE A 383 15.05 10.14 -10.71
N ASP A 384 16.23 10.74 -10.70
CA ASP A 384 16.45 12.04 -10.09
C ASP A 384 16.40 13.15 -11.15
N SER A 385 15.36 13.99 -11.07
CA SER A 385 15.12 15.09 -12.01
C SER A 385 15.50 16.46 -11.44
N ARG A 386 16.24 16.52 -10.32
CA ARG A 386 16.74 17.79 -9.76
C ARG A 386 17.78 18.44 -10.69
N ALA A 387 18.14 19.68 -10.41
CA ALA A 387 19.24 20.35 -11.12
C ALA A 387 20.56 19.58 -10.95
N ARG A 388 21.40 19.57 -11.99
CA ARG A 388 22.68 18.84 -12.01
C ARG A 388 23.57 19.12 -10.79
N VAL A 389 23.72 20.39 -10.42
CA VAL A 389 24.51 20.83 -9.25
C VAL A 389 24.00 20.19 -7.96
N SER A 390 22.68 20.13 -7.75
CA SER A 390 22.08 19.51 -6.56
C SER A 390 22.21 17.99 -6.54
N TYR A 391 22.25 17.35 -7.71
CA TYR A 391 22.48 15.92 -7.86
C TYR A 391 23.94 15.54 -7.62
N GLU A 392 24.88 16.29 -8.20
CA GLU A 392 26.32 16.06 -8.04
C GLU A 392 26.75 16.26 -6.60
N HIS A 393 26.26 17.32 -5.93
CA HIS A 393 26.51 17.56 -4.51
C HIS A 393 26.01 16.41 -3.62
N ALA A 394 24.77 15.94 -3.84
CA ALA A 394 24.19 14.83 -3.08
C ALA A 394 23.17 14.02 -3.89
N ASN A 395 23.35 12.70 -4.00
CA ASN A 395 22.43 11.79 -4.70
C ASN A 395 22.28 10.45 -3.97
N LEU A 396 21.24 9.68 -4.31
CA LEU A 396 21.06 8.32 -3.80
C LEU A 396 21.90 7.32 -4.62
N PRO A 397 22.51 6.29 -4.00
CA PRO A 397 23.31 5.31 -4.71
C PRO A 397 22.52 4.62 -5.84
N GLY A 398 23.11 4.55 -7.04
CA GLY A 398 22.49 3.94 -8.22
C GLY A 398 21.34 4.74 -8.84
N SER A 399 21.08 5.97 -8.39
CA SER A 399 20.08 6.84 -9.03
C SER A 399 20.48 7.22 -10.46
N ILE A 400 19.48 7.38 -11.32
CA ILE A 400 19.62 7.80 -12.71
C ILE A 400 19.33 9.30 -12.77
N PHE A 401 20.35 10.10 -13.06
CA PHE A 401 20.17 11.52 -13.36
C PHE A 401 19.43 11.71 -14.68
N VAL A 402 18.34 12.49 -14.63
CA VAL A 402 17.57 12.92 -15.81
C VAL A 402 17.30 14.42 -15.84
N GLY A 403 17.81 15.21 -14.89
CA GLY A 403 17.58 16.67 -14.84
C GLY A 403 18.10 17.46 -16.04
N ASP A 404 18.96 16.88 -16.88
CA ASP A 404 19.38 17.41 -18.19
C ASP A 404 18.33 17.27 -19.29
N VAL A 405 17.48 16.23 -19.19
CA VAL A 405 16.42 15.88 -20.17
C VAL A 405 15.02 15.99 -19.58
N ALA A 406 14.86 16.36 -18.33
CA ALA A 406 13.57 16.66 -17.73
C ALA A 406 13.01 17.97 -18.31
N GLY A 407 11.77 17.94 -18.79
CA GLY A 407 11.09 19.11 -19.31
C GLY A 407 9.70 18.79 -19.86
N TYR A 408 8.98 19.83 -20.27
CA TYR A 408 7.65 19.72 -20.87
C TYR A 408 7.68 19.41 -22.38
N ASP A 409 8.86 19.43 -23.00
CA ASP A 409 9.04 19.15 -24.41
C ASP A 409 8.97 17.64 -24.70
N GLN A 410 8.30 17.28 -25.80
CA GLN A 410 8.03 15.88 -26.15
C GLN A 410 9.30 15.11 -26.52
N GLU A 411 10.26 15.72 -27.23
CA GLU A 411 11.51 15.06 -27.61
C GLU A 411 12.33 14.74 -26.35
N ARG A 412 12.41 15.71 -25.43
CA ARG A 412 13.06 15.53 -24.12
C ARG A 412 12.42 14.44 -23.27
N LEU A 413 11.09 14.39 -23.22
CA LEU A 413 10.37 13.32 -22.52
C LEU A 413 10.62 11.95 -23.15
N GLU A 414 10.65 11.84 -24.48
CA GLU A 414 10.97 10.59 -25.17
C GLU A 414 12.42 10.13 -24.93
N GLN A 415 13.38 11.06 -24.91
CA GLN A 415 14.77 10.78 -24.54
C GLN A 415 14.89 10.31 -23.08
N LEU A 416 14.19 10.97 -22.14
CA LEU A 416 14.13 10.60 -20.73
C LEU A 416 13.58 9.18 -20.57
N VAL A 417 12.42 8.89 -21.17
CA VAL A 417 11.77 7.59 -21.02
C VAL A 417 12.60 6.47 -21.65
N SER A 418 13.22 6.71 -22.81
CA SER A 418 14.15 5.73 -23.43
C SER A 418 15.35 5.42 -22.52
N ARG A 419 15.94 6.44 -21.88
CA ARG A 419 17.05 6.31 -20.91
C ARG A 419 16.64 5.52 -19.65
N VAL A 420 15.37 5.64 -19.24
CA VAL A 420 14.82 4.89 -18.10
C VAL A 420 14.50 3.45 -18.50
N GLU A 421 13.86 3.23 -19.64
CA GLU A 421 13.56 1.90 -20.18
C GLU A 421 14.82 1.03 -20.30
N GLU A 422 15.91 1.58 -20.85
CA GLU A 422 17.18 0.85 -21.00
C GLU A 422 17.74 0.35 -19.66
N LYS A 423 17.59 1.14 -18.58
CA LYS A 423 18.29 0.92 -17.30
C LYS A 423 17.42 0.33 -16.19
N ALA A 424 16.11 0.51 -16.25
CA ALA A 424 15.19 0.25 -15.13
C ALA A 424 14.03 -0.71 -15.47
N LYS A 425 13.98 -1.25 -16.70
CA LYS A 425 12.92 -2.18 -17.12
C LYS A 425 12.74 -3.33 -16.14
N GLY A 426 11.50 -3.53 -15.68
CA GLY A 426 11.13 -4.59 -14.74
C GLY A 426 11.61 -4.40 -13.30
N SER A 427 12.19 -3.25 -12.95
CA SER A 427 12.56 -2.85 -11.59
C SER A 427 11.51 -1.92 -10.98
N HIS A 428 11.53 -1.72 -9.66
CA HIS A 428 10.70 -0.67 -9.04
C HIS A 428 11.28 0.70 -9.38
N VAL A 429 10.48 1.57 -9.97
CA VAL A 429 10.92 2.87 -10.47
C VAL A 429 10.32 3.96 -9.60
N CYS A 430 11.15 4.84 -9.03
CA CYS A 430 10.68 5.97 -8.25
C CYS A 430 11.15 7.29 -8.85
N VAL A 431 10.20 8.15 -9.24
CA VAL A 431 10.48 9.52 -9.70
C VAL A 431 10.73 10.43 -8.49
N LEU A 432 11.82 11.21 -8.53
CA LEU A 432 12.32 12.03 -7.43
C LEU A 432 12.66 13.46 -7.90
N GLY A 433 12.03 14.45 -7.27
CA GLY A 433 12.37 15.87 -7.40
C GLY A 433 12.98 16.46 -6.13
N THR A 434 13.02 17.80 -6.02
CA THR A 434 13.58 18.51 -4.86
C THR A 434 12.75 18.29 -3.60
N GLY A 435 11.41 18.21 -3.72
CA GLY A 435 10.50 18.22 -2.57
C GLY A 435 10.18 19.61 -2.03
N ARG A 436 10.54 20.67 -2.76
CA ARG A 436 10.07 22.03 -2.49
C ARG A 436 8.63 22.20 -2.97
N ALA A 437 7.90 23.17 -2.43
CA ALA A 437 6.52 23.48 -2.83
C ALA A 437 6.46 24.26 -4.17
N ILE A 438 7.06 23.72 -5.23
CA ILE A 438 7.11 24.31 -6.57
C ILE A 438 6.11 23.54 -7.45
N ASP A 439 5.04 24.19 -7.87
CA ASP A 439 3.95 23.51 -8.58
C ASP A 439 4.33 23.11 -10.01
N GLU A 440 5.21 23.88 -10.68
CA GLU A 440 5.81 23.50 -11.96
C GLU A 440 6.65 22.23 -11.82
N GLU A 441 7.38 22.05 -10.72
CA GLU A 441 8.13 20.81 -10.48
C GLU A 441 7.16 19.65 -10.23
N LYS A 442 6.20 19.80 -9.31
CA LYS A 442 5.19 18.76 -9.03
C LYS A 442 4.47 18.30 -10.29
N ASN A 443 4.10 19.22 -11.17
CA ASN A 443 3.44 18.93 -12.44
C ASN A 443 4.38 18.22 -13.44
N LEU A 444 5.66 18.62 -13.50
CA LEU A 444 6.67 17.93 -14.30
C LEU A 444 6.93 16.49 -13.82
N LEU A 445 7.05 16.26 -12.51
CA LEU A 445 7.22 14.92 -11.94
C LEU A 445 6.02 14.02 -12.27
N LYS A 446 4.79 14.55 -12.15
CA LYS A 446 3.57 13.85 -12.56
C LYS A 446 3.57 13.52 -14.05
N LEU A 447 3.98 14.45 -14.91
CA LEU A 447 4.09 14.23 -16.35
C LEU A 447 5.12 13.14 -16.70
N ILE A 448 6.30 13.17 -16.08
CA ILE A 448 7.34 12.13 -16.22
C ILE A 448 6.77 10.76 -15.84
N ALA A 449 6.16 10.65 -14.65
CA ALA A 449 5.57 9.40 -14.19
C ALA A 449 4.46 8.89 -15.13
N MET A 450 3.59 9.78 -15.61
CA MET A 450 2.56 9.43 -16.60
C MET A 450 3.16 8.90 -17.91
N GLN A 451 4.25 9.48 -18.43
CA GLN A 451 4.88 8.99 -19.66
C GLN A 451 5.49 7.58 -19.49
N LEU A 452 6.08 7.29 -18.34
CA LEU A 452 6.56 5.94 -18.00
C LEU A 452 5.40 4.93 -17.93
N VAL A 453 4.28 5.30 -17.32
CA VAL A 453 3.06 4.45 -17.28
C VAL A 453 2.46 4.23 -18.67
N ARG A 454 2.45 5.26 -19.55
CA ARG A 454 1.99 5.16 -20.95
C ARG A 454 2.87 4.30 -21.85
N LYS A 455 4.14 4.07 -21.48
CA LYS A 455 5.00 3.05 -22.09
C LYS A 455 4.84 1.67 -21.44
N HIS A 456 3.88 1.55 -20.53
CA HIS A 456 3.54 0.35 -19.80
C HIS A 456 4.68 -0.20 -18.93
N LEU A 457 5.55 0.68 -18.39
CA LEU A 457 6.53 0.26 -17.39
C LEU A 457 5.79 -0.08 -16.08
N PRO A 458 5.94 -1.30 -15.54
CA PRO A 458 5.39 -1.63 -14.24
C PRO A 458 6.16 -0.91 -13.13
N TYR A 459 5.58 -0.93 -11.94
CA TYR A 459 6.23 -0.51 -10.69
C TYR A 459 6.71 0.95 -10.65
N VAL A 460 6.13 1.82 -11.48
CA VAL A 460 6.35 3.27 -11.47
C VAL A 460 5.58 3.90 -10.31
N GLY A 461 6.30 4.58 -9.43
CA GLY A 461 5.76 5.42 -8.35
C GLY A 461 6.49 6.76 -8.22
N LEU A 462 5.98 7.61 -7.33
CA LEU A 462 6.43 9.00 -7.14
C LEU A 462 6.66 9.31 -5.65
N LEU A 463 7.85 9.80 -5.29
CA LEU A 463 8.14 10.26 -3.92
C LEU A 463 7.80 11.74 -3.79
N TYR A 464 6.60 12.04 -3.29
CA TYR A 464 6.10 13.42 -3.19
C TYR A 464 6.92 14.34 -2.27
N VAL A 465 7.59 13.79 -1.24
CA VAL A 465 8.47 14.57 -0.35
C VAL A 465 9.80 14.98 -0.99
N GLY A 466 10.11 14.44 -2.17
CA GLY A 466 11.38 14.65 -2.89
C GLY A 466 12.63 14.36 -2.05
N PHE A 467 13.76 14.90 -2.50
CA PHE A 467 15.03 14.78 -1.77
C PHE A 467 15.00 15.53 -0.42
N LYS A 468 14.28 16.66 -0.31
CA LYS A 468 14.12 17.45 0.94
C LYS A 468 13.61 16.57 2.09
N GLY A 469 12.61 15.72 1.86
CA GLY A 469 12.08 14.80 2.86
C GLY A 469 13.04 13.70 3.31
N LEU A 470 14.09 13.40 2.53
CA LEU A 470 15.09 12.38 2.84
C LEU A 470 16.29 12.94 3.63
N ILE A 471 16.53 14.26 3.59
CA ILE A 471 17.66 14.92 4.30
C ILE A 471 17.74 14.55 5.79
N PRO A 472 16.64 14.54 6.59
CA PRO A 472 16.70 14.15 7.99
C PRO A 472 17.21 12.70 8.18
N MET A 473 16.79 11.80 7.29
CA MET A 473 17.16 10.38 7.33
C MET A 473 18.62 10.15 6.93
N ILE A 474 19.15 10.96 6.00
CA ILE A 474 20.57 11.00 5.63
C ILE A 474 21.40 11.56 6.79
N LYS A 475 21.01 12.71 7.37
CA LYS A 475 21.68 13.34 8.54
C LYS A 475 21.74 12.37 9.74
N GLN A 476 20.68 11.59 9.98
CA GLN A 476 20.61 10.57 11.03
C GLN A 476 21.30 9.23 10.68
N LYS A 477 21.90 9.11 9.48
CA LYS A 477 22.50 7.88 8.95
C LYS A 477 21.53 6.68 8.95
N MET A 478 20.24 6.93 8.74
CA MET A 478 19.26 5.85 8.52
C MET A 478 19.34 5.31 7.10
N ILE A 479 19.60 6.18 6.11
CA ILE A 479 19.78 5.81 4.71
C ILE A 479 21.13 6.27 4.15
N VAL A 480 21.64 5.54 3.16
CA VAL A 480 22.88 5.88 2.44
C VAL A 480 22.60 6.92 1.36
N ALA A 481 23.44 7.96 1.29
CA ALA A 481 23.52 8.90 0.17
C ALA A 481 24.99 9.10 -0.21
N ASN A 482 25.25 9.31 -1.50
CA ASN A 482 26.53 9.82 -1.98
C ASN A 482 26.56 11.32 -1.70
N LEU A 483 27.59 11.80 -1.02
CA LEU A 483 27.85 13.22 -0.74
C LEU A 483 29.24 13.55 -1.28
N GLN A 484 29.37 14.63 -2.04
CA GLN A 484 30.70 15.13 -2.43
C GLN A 484 31.37 15.85 -1.26
N HIS A 485 32.67 15.65 -1.09
CA HIS A 485 33.45 16.39 -0.09
C HIS A 485 33.86 17.76 -0.66
N PRO A 486 33.83 18.86 0.13
CA PRO A 486 34.19 20.19 -0.38
C PRO A 486 35.62 20.33 -0.90
N GLU A 487 36.52 19.42 -0.54
CA GLU A 487 37.93 19.45 -0.93
C GLU A 487 38.13 19.10 -2.42
N ASP A 488 37.24 18.28 -3.01
CA ASP A 488 37.33 17.84 -4.41
C ASP A 488 36.91 18.94 -5.42
N MET A 489 36.18 19.97 -4.97
CA MET A 489 35.71 21.09 -5.81
C MET A 489 36.77 22.17 -6.05
N ALA A 490 37.92 22.09 -5.38
CA ALA A 490 38.94 23.15 -5.43
C ALA A 490 39.85 23.11 -6.67
N GLU A 491 39.95 21.97 -7.38
CA GLU A 491 40.95 21.79 -8.45
C GLU A 491 40.41 21.79 -9.89
N GLU A 492 39.11 21.56 -10.16
CA GLU A 492 38.60 21.43 -11.55
C GLU A 492 37.74 22.59 -12.11
N THR A 493 37.39 23.63 -11.33
CA THR A 493 36.65 24.80 -11.86
C THR A 493 37.35 26.15 -11.67
N ALA A 494 38.46 26.34 -12.40
CA ALA A 494 38.91 27.69 -12.75
C ALA A 494 38.03 28.25 -13.91
N PRO A 495 37.45 29.47 -13.79
CA PRO A 495 36.27 29.82 -14.58
C PRO A 495 36.55 30.31 -16.01
N LEU A 496 35.81 29.73 -16.96
CA LEU A 496 35.64 30.23 -18.34
C LEU A 496 34.64 31.40 -18.41
N PHE A 497 34.85 32.46 -17.62
CA PHE A 497 34.15 33.75 -17.76
C PHE A 497 35.07 34.91 -17.40
N THR A 498 35.70 35.51 -18.42
CA THR A 498 36.44 36.77 -18.28
C THR A 498 35.56 37.96 -18.67
N ASN A 499 35.66 39.06 -17.90
CA ASN A 499 34.83 40.26 -18.07
C ASN A 499 34.87 40.87 -19.48
N ALA A 500 35.94 40.62 -20.25
CA ALA A 500 36.10 41.10 -21.62
C ALA A 500 34.95 40.69 -22.58
N ALA A 501 34.27 39.56 -22.33
CA ALA A 501 33.12 39.16 -23.13
C ALA A 501 31.85 39.98 -22.83
N LEU A 502 31.73 40.50 -21.60
CA LEU A 502 30.61 41.34 -21.17
C LEU A 502 30.78 42.78 -21.66
N ASP A 503 32.00 43.31 -21.59
CA ASP A 503 32.34 44.65 -22.09
C ASP A 503 32.10 44.78 -23.60
N ALA A 504 32.49 43.75 -24.38
CA ALA A 504 32.24 43.72 -25.84
C ALA A 504 30.74 43.69 -26.21
N ALA A 505 29.91 43.05 -25.38
CA ALA A 505 28.46 43.05 -25.57
C ALA A 505 27.83 44.42 -25.26
N LEU A 506 28.32 45.11 -24.23
CA LEU A 506 27.86 46.45 -23.84
C LEU A 506 28.21 47.52 -24.88
N ASP A 507 29.42 47.51 -25.44
CA ASP A 507 29.81 48.43 -26.53
C ASP A 507 28.94 48.25 -27.78
N THR A 508 28.56 47.02 -28.10
CA THR A 508 27.68 46.71 -29.25
C THR A 508 26.28 47.31 -29.06
N ILE A 509 25.73 47.23 -27.85
CA ILE A 509 24.41 47.80 -27.49
C ILE A 509 24.42 49.33 -27.52
N SER A 510 25.52 49.94 -27.08
CA SER A 510 25.68 51.41 -27.02
C SER A 510 25.60 52.11 -28.39
N SER A 511 25.84 51.38 -29.48
CA SER A 511 25.93 51.94 -30.84
C SER A 511 24.61 52.18 -31.58
N ASN A 512 23.46 51.73 -31.06
CA ASN A 512 22.21 51.58 -31.85
C ASN A 512 20.91 52.20 -31.26
N LEU A 513 20.97 53.17 -30.34
CA LEU A 513 19.77 53.84 -29.80
C LEU A 513 19.51 55.24 -30.40
N PRO A 514 18.24 55.57 -30.75
CA PRO A 514 17.92 56.82 -31.44
C PRO A 514 17.90 58.05 -30.53
N THR A 515 18.23 59.20 -31.11
CA THR A 515 18.25 60.52 -30.46
C THR A 515 16.84 61.05 -30.18
N SER A 516 16.33 60.83 -28.97
CA SER A 516 15.27 61.64 -28.37
C SER A 516 15.53 61.82 -26.87
N GLU A 517 15.37 63.05 -26.36
CA GLU A 517 15.73 63.45 -24.99
C GLU A 517 14.94 62.69 -23.92
N GLU A 518 13.68 62.34 -24.21
CA GLU A 518 12.79 61.59 -23.32
C GLU A 518 13.24 60.13 -23.11
N VAL A 519 13.84 59.50 -24.13
CA VAL A 519 14.42 58.15 -24.01
C VAL A 519 15.67 58.19 -23.11
N ARG A 520 16.42 59.29 -23.17
CA ARG A 520 17.66 59.48 -22.43
C ARG A 520 17.43 59.63 -20.92
N GLN A 521 16.38 60.36 -20.51
CA GLN A 521 15.98 60.42 -19.11
C GLN A 521 15.53 59.04 -18.58
N ARG A 522 14.71 58.31 -19.35
CA ARG A 522 14.24 56.98 -18.96
C ARG A 522 15.36 55.93 -18.87
N ALA A 523 16.37 56.02 -19.73
CA ALA A 523 17.56 55.18 -19.67
C ALA A 523 18.40 55.47 -18.42
N GLU A 524 18.55 56.75 -18.04
CA GLU A 524 19.30 57.13 -16.83
C GLU A 524 18.55 56.72 -15.54
N GLU A 525 17.21 56.80 -15.49
CA GLU A 525 16.42 56.26 -14.37
C GLU A 525 16.55 54.73 -14.23
N VAL A 526 16.54 53.99 -15.35
CA VAL A 526 16.74 52.53 -15.34
C VAL A 526 18.17 52.19 -14.91
N ARG A 527 19.15 52.97 -15.35
CA ARG A 527 20.56 52.81 -14.97
C ARG A 527 20.80 53.09 -13.49
N GLN A 528 20.23 54.16 -12.93
CA GLN A 528 20.33 54.46 -11.49
C GLN A 528 19.72 53.32 -10.66
N LYS A 529 18.54 52.80 -11.04
CA LYS A 529 17.94 51.63 -10.37
C LYS A 529 18.78 50.36 -10.51
N ALA A 530 19.48 50.16 -11.63
CA ALA A 530 20.41 49.05 -11.81
C ALA A 530 21.69 49.20 -10.97
N GLU A 531 22.21 50.42 -10.83
CA GLU A 531 23.36 50.74 -9.97
C GLU A 531 22.99 50.63 -8.46
N GLU A 532 21.76 51.00 -8.07
CA GLU A 532 21.20 50.76 -6.72
C GLU A 532 21.00 49.28 -6.42
N LEU A 533 20.40 48.50 -7.35
CA LEU A 533 20.26 47.06 -7.19
C LEU A 533 21.61 46.33 -7.18
N GLY A 534 22.58 46.81 -7.99
CA GLY A 534 23.94 46.27 -8.04
C GLY A 534 24.73 46.56 -6.78
N SER A 535 24.60 47.75 -6.18
CA SER A 535 25.25 48.08 -4.90
C SER A 535 24.61 47.30 -3.74
N LEU A 536 23.29 47.17 -3.69
CA LEU A 536 22.58 46.34 -2.71
C LEU A 536 22.95 44.84 -2.82
N ALA A 537 23.17 44.34 -4.04
CA ALA A 537 23.65 42.97 -4.27
C ALA A 537 25.11 42.80 -3.82
N LYS A 538 25.98 43.79 -4.05
CA LYS A 538 27.36 43.80 -3.55
C LYS A 538 27.43 43.83 -2.03
N GLU A 539 26.65 44.71 -1.39
CA GLU A 539 26.57 44.81 0.06
C GLU A 539 26.10 43.49 0.70
N ARG A 540 25.10 42.82 0.10
CA ARG A 540 24.66 41.49 0.53
C ARG A 540 25.71 40.39 0.30
N ALA A 541 26.48 40.47 -0.79
CA ALA A 541 27.57 39.52 -1.05
C ALA A 541 28.78 39.73 -0.12
N GLU A 542 29.09 40.97 0.27
CA GLU A 542 30.16 41.30 1.23
C GLU A 542 29.74 41.01 2.69
N ALA A 543 28.45 41.17 3.01
CA ALA A 543 27.86 40.69 4.26
C ALA A 543 27.94 39.15 4.36
N ALA A 544 27.63 38.42 3.28
CA ALA A 544 27.79 36.96 3.23
C ALA A 544 29.26 36.52 3.41
N ARG A 545 30.22 37.22 2.79
CA ARG A 545 31.66 36.94 2.92
C ARG A 545 32.21 37.21 4.32
N SER A 546 31.78 38.29 4.98
CA SER A 546 32.24 38.64 6.33
C SER A 546 31.67 37.72 7.42
N TRP A 547 30.45 37.20 7.24
CA TRP A 547 29.87 36.20 8.15
C TRP A 547 30.58 34.84 8.09
N GLY A 548 31.02 34.40 6.90
CA GLY A 548 31.68 33.09 6.73
C GLY A 548 32.96 32.92 7.57
N LEU A 549 33.78 33.96 7.67
CA LEU A 549 35.04 33.93 8.44
C LEU A 549 34.83 33.84 9.96
N GLY A 550 33.78 34.50 10.49
CA GLY A 550 33.46 34.48 11.92
C GLY A 550 32.99 33.11 12.42
N VAL A 551 32.15 32.43 11.64
CA VAL A 551 31.62 31.10 11.98
C VAL A 551 32.70 30.01 11.87
N PHE A 552 33.56 30.09 10.84
CA PHE A 552 34.65 29.12 10.67
C PHE A 552 35.64 29.13 11.85
N SER A 553 35.90 30.30 12.41
CA SER A 553 36.78 30.48 13.58
C SER A 553 36.22 29.75 14.82
N GLN A 554 34.91 29.85 15.08
CA GLN A 554 34.24 29.18 16.20
C GLN A 554 34.08 27.66 16.00
N LEU A 555 33.99 27.20 14.75
CA LEU A 555 33.95 25.76 14.44
C LEU A 555 35.34 25.12 14.64
N GLN A 556 36.40 25.80 14.21
CA GLN A 556 37.78 25.35 14.37
C GLN A 556 38.16 25.22 15.86
N GLU A 557 37.74 26.18 16.69
CA GLU A 557 37.97 26.18 18.15
C GLU A 557 37.31 24.96 18.84
N LYS A 558 36.04 24.65 18.50
CA LYS A 558 35.32 23.48 19.02
C LYS A 558 35.88 22.14 18.52
N ILE A 559 36.38 22.08 17.29
CA ILE A 559 37.02 20.87 16.75
C ILE A 559 38.36 20.61 17.45
N SER A 560 39.11 21.65 17.83
CA SER A 560 40.33 21.49 18.64
C SER A 560 40.07 20.99 20.07
N GLU A 561 38.97 21.39 20.72
CA GLU A 561 38.59 20.86 22.04
C GLU A 561 38.31 19.36 21.98
N VAL A 562 37.46 18.90 21.03
CA VAL A 562 37.06 17.49 20.91
C VAL A 562 38.25 16.58 20.55
N ARG A 563 39.23 17.08 19.79
CA ARG A 563 40.42 16.30 19.39
C ARG A 563 41.42 16.08 20.53
N SER A 564 41.25 16.73 21.69
CA SER A 564 42.14 16.61 22.85
C SER A 564 41.83 15.43 23.79
N GLN A 565 40.72 14.71 23.57
CA GLN A 565 40.24 13.63 24.43
C GLN A 565 40.16 12.30 23.64
N GLY A 566 41.18 11.44 23.80
CA GLY A 566 41.20 10.08 23.23
C GLY A 566 40.20 9.12 23.91
N LEU A 567 40.10 7.83 23.57
CA LEU A 567 41.04 6.92 22.90
C LEU A 567 40.28 5.93 21.98
N PHE A 568 40.93 5.38 20.95
CA PHE A 568 41.30 3.94 20.85
C PHE A 568 41.97 3.62 19.50
N THR A 569 43.01 2.79 19.53
CA THR A 569 43.77 2.31 18.35
C THR A 569 43.23 0.98 17.84
N PRO A 570 43.15 0.74 16.51
CA PRO A 570 42.78 -0.56 15.96
C PRO A 570 43.99 -1.51 15.83
N SER A 571 43.76 -2.82 16.01
CA SER A 571 44.70 -3.88 15.66
C SER A 571 44.16 -4.70 14.48
N THR A 572 44.95 -4.78 13.41
CA THR A 572 44.74 -5.61 12.22
C THR A 572 44.96 -7.10 12.48
N GLU A 573 44.18 -7.96 11.83
CA GLU A 573 44.67 -9.28 11.38
C GLU A 573 43.90 -9.77 10.13
N GLU A 574 44.62 -10.31 9.15
CA GLU A 574 44.08 -10.85 7.89
C GLU A 574 43.94 -12.38 7.95
N ALA A 575 42.98 -12.96 7.23
CA ALA A 575 43.00 -14.38 6.87
C ALA A 575 42.41 -14.63 5.48
N LYS A 576 43.19 -15.29 4.60
CA LYS A 576 42.78 -15.79 3.27
C LYS A 576 42.30 -17.24 3.36
N GLY A 577 41.38 -17.69 2.50
CA GLY A 577 41.06 -19.13 2.42
C GLY A 577 39.94 -19.63 1.49
N THR A 578 40.15 -19.57 0.16
CA THR A 578 39.76 -20.58 -0.88
C THR A 578 38.34 -21.17 -1.03
N SER A 579 38.05 -21.56 -2.28
CA SER A 579 36.76 -21.98 -2.86
C SER A 579 36.21 -23.38 -2.51
N ALA A 580 34.89 -23.54 -2.61
CA ALA A 580 34.21 -24.79 -3.02
C ALA A 580 32.88 -24.48 -3.75
N ALA A 581 32.31 -25.47 -4.46
CA ALA A 581 31.29 -25.26 -5.50
C ALA A 581 29.84 -25.64 -5.13
N SER A 582 28.89 -25.04 -5.86
CA SER A 582 27.56 -25.54 -6.28
C SER A 582 26.68 -26.32 -5.29
N THR A 583 25.63 -25.66 -4.79
CA THR A 583 24.34 -26.29 -4.45
C THR A 583 23.19 -25.34 -4.73
N GLU A 584 22.10 -25.80 -5.37
CA GLU A 584 20.85 -25.04 -5.51
C GLU A 584 20.14 -24.92 -4.14
N PRO A 585 19.64 -23.74 -3.74
CA PRO A 585 18.80 -23.61 -2.56
C PRO A 585 17.30 -23.67 -2.91
N SER A 586 16.59 -24.66 -2.34
CA SER A 586 15.13 -24.73 -2.37
C SER A 586 14.51 -23.60 -1.52
N LEU A 587 14.03 -22.54 -2.17
CA LEU A 587 13.48 -21.35 -1.51
C LEU A 587 11.98 -21.50 -1.14
N ILE A 588 11.68 -22.27 -0.10
CA ILE A 588 10.42 -22.14 0.66
C ILE A 588 10.71 -22.21 2.17
N GLY A 589 10.97 -21.03 2.74
CA GLY A 589 10.94 -20.79 4.18
C GLY A 589 10.41 -19.38 4.41
N ARG A 590 9.20 -19.23 4.95
CA ARG A 590 8.64 -17.92 5.29
C ARG A 590 9.17 -17.50 6.65
N ILE A 591 9.74 -16.30 6.74
CA ILE A 591 10.12 -15.70 8.03
C ILE A 591 8.83 -15.16 8.68
N VAL A 592 8.57 -15.60 9.91
CA VAL A 592 7.49 -15.08 10.75
C VAL A 592 7.77 -13.61 11.08
N ARG A 593 6.81 -12.71 10.87
CA ARG A 593 6.84 -11.38 11.49
C ARG A 593 6.49 -11.56 12.98
N PRO A 594 7.39 -11.26 13.95
CA PRO A 594 6.96 -11.10 15.32
C PRO A 594 6.03 -9.89 15.44
N SER A 595 5.17 -9.89 16.46
CA SER A 595 4.27 -8.76 16.76
C SER A 595 5.06 -7.44 16.83
N ILE A 596 4.56 -6.40 16.16
CA ILE A 596 5.23 -5.08 16.07
C ILE A 596 5.07 -4.37 17.43
N ALA A 597 6.02 -4.63 18.31
CA ALA A 597 6.19 -3.98 19.61
C ALA A 597 7.57 -3.33 19.75
N ALA A 598 8.09 -2.72 18.67
CA ALA A 598 9.29 -1.87 18.72
C ALA A 598 9.33 -0.86 17.56
N ALA A 599 9.86 0.34 17.88
CA ALA A 599 10.29 1.43 16.99
C ALA A 599 9.22 2.16 16.15
N PHE A 600 8.85 3.37 16.59
CA PHE A 600 9.33 4.66 16.04
C PHE A 600 8.40 5.79 16.52
N SER A 601 8.73 6.38 17.67
CA SER A 601 8.08 7.60 18.15
C SER A 601 9.09 8.74 18.08
N MET A 602 8.84 9.69 17.17
CA MET A 602 9.54 10.97 17.13
C MET A 602 8.88 11.88 18.18
N GLY A 603 9.46 11.90 19.38
CA GLY A 603 9.00 12.77 20.46
C GLY A 603 9.31 14.24 20.18
N GLY A 604 8.35 14.96 19.62
CA GLY A 604 8.29 16.41 19.58
C GLY A 604 6.83 16.86 19.62
N GLU A 605 6.45 17.60 20.66
CA GLU A 605 5.13 18.24 20.71
C GLU A 605 5.09 19.34 19.64
N ALA A 606 4.25 19.15 18.61
CA ALA A 606 3.96 20.15 17.60
C ALA A 606 2.47 20.54 17.72
N ASP A 607 2.21 21.85 17.73
CA ASP A 607 0.85 22.39 17.84
C ASP A 607 0.02 22.04 16.58
N PRO A 608 -1.30 21.75 16.73
CA PRO A 608 -2.14 21.23 15.66
C PRO A 608 -2.67 22.33 14.70
N ALA A 609 -1.80 23.28 14.31
CA ALA A 609 -2.21 24.56 13.73
C ALA A 609 -1.41 25.02 12.49
N GLU A 610 -0.74 24.12 11.77
CA GLU A 610 -0.22 24.39 10.41
C GLU A 610 -0.63 23.26 9.43
N GLY A 611 -0.78 23.58 8.14
CA GLY A 611 -1.59 22.80 7.20
C GLY A 611 -0.86 21.75 6.36
N ASP A 612 -1.59 20.67 6.04
CA ASP A 612 -1.45 19.67 4.95
C ASP A 612 -0.09 18.98 4.65
N ASP A 613 1.03 19.45 5.19
CA ASP A 613 2.39 18.92 4.95
C ASP A 613 2.77 17.76 5.91
N ASP A 614 1.79 17.05 6.48
CA ASP A 614 2.03 15.76 7.12
C ASP A 614 2.10 14.68 6.03
N PHE A 615 3.32 14.48 5.53
CA PHE A 615 3.56 13.73 4.30
C PHE A 615 3.37 12.22 4.43
N ASP A 616 3.69 11.62 5.58
CA ASP A 616 3.50 10.18 5.78
C ASP A 616 2.02 9.90 6.09
N LEU A 617 1.38 9.02 5.30
CA LEU A 617 -0.06 8.71 5.44
C LEU A 617 -0.44 7.91 6.70
N ILE A 618 0.55 7.41 7.46
CA ILE A 618 0.38 6.48 8.57
C ILE A 618 1.02 7.06 9.84
N THR A 619 0.24 7.22 10.91
CA THR A 619 0.77 7.57 12.24
C THR A 619 1.03 6.32 13.09
N SER A 620 2.04 6.38 13.96
CA SER A 620 2.53 5.21 14.69
C SER A 620 1.59 4.77 15.84
N VAL A 621 0.96 3.60 15.65
CA VAL A 621 0.35 2.68 16.65
C VAL A 621 -0.83 3.21 17.49
N PRO A 622 -2.01 2.53 17.49
CA PRO A 622 -3.13 2.88 18.35
C PRO A 622 -2.85 2.58 19.84
N LYS A 623 -3.31 3.46 20.73
CA LYS A 623 -3.37 3.18 22.18
C LYS A 623 -4.48 2.17 22.47
N PRO A 624 -4.28 1.17 23.36
CA PRO A 624 -5.34 0.25 23.74
C PRO A 624 -6.47 1.01 24.45
N MET A 625 -7.66 1.04 23.84
CA MET A 625 -8.87 1.54 24.50
C MET A 625 -9.19 0.65 25.71
N LYS A 626 -9.17 1.23 26.90
CA LYS A 626 -9.76 0.59 28.09
C LYS A 626 -11.27 0.55 27.90
N SER A 627 -11.85 -0.64 27.98
CA SER A 627 -13.29 -0.85 27.97
C SER A 627 -13.96 -0.15 29.16
N ALA A 628 -14.73 0.89 28.88
CA ALA A 628 -15.67 1.44 29.84
C ALA A 628 -16.97 0.62 29.78
N LEU A 629 -17.18 -0.25 30.76
CA LEU A 629 -18.47 -0.90 30.97
C LEU A 629 -19.50 0.16 31.44
N PRO A 630 -20.74 0.16 30.90
CA PRO A 630 -21.81 0.97 31.45
C PRO A 630 -22.34 0.33 32.75
N ALA A 631 -22.63 1.17 33.75
CA ALA A 631 -23.32 0.77 34.96
C ALA A 631 -24.70 1.45 35.01
N GLU A 632 -25.74 0.67 34.74
CA GLU A 632 -27.05 0.86 35.39
C GLU A 632 -26.91 0.31 36.83
N GLU A 633 -27.69 0.68 37.84
CA GLU A 633 -29.01 1.32 37.88
C GLU A 633 -29.20 1.95 39.29
N THR A 634 -30.04 2.98 39.45
CA THR A 634 -31.14 3.09 40.47
C THR A 634 -31.68 4.51 40.62
N ALA A 635 -32.99 4.63 40.83
CA ALA A 635 -33.73 5.90 40.85
C ALA A 635 -34.26 6.27 42.25
N LYS A 636 -34.49 7.58 42.51
CA LYS A 636 -35.80 8.14 42.98
C LYS A 636 -35.75 9.63 43.40
N LYS A 637 -36.79 10.38 42.97
CA LYS A 637 -37.40 11.59 43.61
C LYS A 637 -36.52 12.86 43.69
N GLU A 638 -36.96 14.12 43.81
CA GLU A 638 -38.22 14.92 43.65
C GLU A 638 -37.81 16.43 43.75
N ALA A 639 -38.44 17.49 43.21
CA ALA A 639 -39.58 17.68 42.30
C ALA A 639 -39.64 19.16 41.77
N GLN A 640 -40.67 19.48 40.97
CA GLN A 640 -41.24 20.82 40.65
C GLN A 640 -40.61 21.78 39.60
N LYS A 641 -41.54 22.37 38.84
CA LYS A 641 -41.52 23.31 37.68
C LYS A 641 -41.47 24.80 38.18
N PRO A 642 -41.57 25.90 37.36
CA PRO A 642 -41.64 26.03 35.89
C PRO A 642 -40.89 27.22 35.18
N GLN A 643 -40.79 27.12 33.84
CA GLN A 643 -40.89 28.16 32.77
C GLN A 643 -40.36 29.61 32.94
N ALA A 644 -39.51 30.06 32.00
CA ALA A 644 -39.73 31.22 31.10
C ALA A 644 -38.62 31.33 30.02
N ALA A 645 -38.83 32.13 28.96
CA ALA A 645 -37.90 32.39 27.84
C ALA A 645 -37.71 33.92 27.65
N PRO A 646 -37.13 34.49 26.55
CA PRO A 646 -36.10 34.02 25.60
C PRO A 646 -34.95 35.06 25.34
N ALA A 647 -34.00 34.69 24.47
CA ALA A 647 -33.23 35.52 23.52
C ALA A 647 -32.39 36.75 23.95
N ALA A 648 -31.10 36.72 23.60
CA ALA A 648 -30.31 37.89 23.20
C ALA A 648 -29.13 37.49 22.29
N ALA A 649 -28.85 38.27 21.24
CA ALA A 649 -27.63 38.18 20.43
C ALA A 649 -26.79 39.45 20.62
N PRO A 650 -25.46 39.37 20.44
CA PRO A 650 -24.75 40.51 19.87
C PRO A 650 -23.62 40.16 18.87
N LYS A 651 -23.76 40.74 17.67
CA LYS A 651 -22.80 41.47 16.80
C LYS A 651 -21.29 41.09 16.66
N PRO A 652 -20.66 41.45 15.51
CA PRO A 652 -19.34 40.93 15.10
C PRO A 652 -18.15 41.88 15.38
N ALA A 653 -16.93 41.32 15.27
CA ALA A 653 -15.65 42.02 15.09
C ALA A 653 -14.90 41.34 13.93
N VAL A 654 -14.64 42.01 12.80
CA VAL A 654 -13.47 42.87 12.45
C VAL A 654 -12.22 42.05 12.06
N HIS A 655 -11.73 42.31 10.84
CA HIS A 655 -10.55 41.70 10.20
C HIS A 655 -9.22 42.05 10.89
N ALA A 656 -8.24 41.15 10.76
CA ALA A 656 -6.81 41.43 10.82
C ALA A 656 -6.07 40.61 9.74
N ASP A 657 -5.00 41.17 9.17
CA ASP A 657 -4.16 40.53 8.16
C ASP A 657 -3.27 39.41 8.73
N PRO A 658 -2.88 38.39 7.93
CA PRO A 658 -1.95 37.35 8.34
C PRO A 658 -0.49 37.82 8.22
N THR A 659 0.23 37.88 9.34
CA THR A 659 1.69 38.01 9.38
C THR A 659 2.36 36.67 9.10
N ALA A 660 3.40 36.67 8.25
CA ALA A 660 4.15 35.46 7.89
C ALA A 660 4.87 34.81 9.10
N ASP A 661 4.81 33.48 9.18
CA ASP A 661 5.47 32.67 10.20
C ASP A 661 7.02 32.64 10.03
N PRO A 662 7.80 32.78 11.12
CA PRO A 662 9.27 32.67 11.08
C PRO A 662 9.86 31.24 11.08
N ASN A 663 9.11 30.17 11.32
CA ASN A 663 9.63 28.80 11.30
C ASN A 663 9.76 28.21 9.89
N ALA A 664 8.87 28.53 8.96
CA ALA A 664 8.98 28.11 7.54
C ALA A 664 10.35 28.49 6.92
N LYS A 665 10.84 29.70 7.24
CA LYS A 665 12.17 30.17 6.80
C LYS A 665 13.32 29.32 7.32
N LYS A 666 13.19 28.74 8.52
CA LYS A 666 14.29 28.05 9.21
C LYS A 666 14.67 26.74 8.52
N VAL A 667 13.70 26.06 7.92
CA VAL A 667 13.90 24.80 7.17
C VAL A 667 14.47 25.09 5.77
N ASP A 668 14.03 26.15 5.11
CA ASP A 668 14.58 26.53 3.79
C ASP A 668 15.97 27.17 3.91
N GLU A 669 16.25 27.94 4.97
CA GLU A 669 17.62 28.39 5.31
C GLU A 669 18.57 27.22 5.63
N GLU A 670 18.07 26.12 6.22
CA GLU A 670 18.87 24.90 6.43
C GLU A 670 19.11 24.08 5.15
N PHE A 671 18.22 24.20 4.16
CA PHE A 671 18.45 23.61 2.83
C PHE A 671 19.47 24.42 2.04
N GLU A 672 19.36 25.76 2.03
CA GLU A 672 20.33 26.65 1.38
C GLU A 672 21.73 26.46 1.97
N LYS A 673 21.87 26.30 3.30
CA LYS A 673 23.14 25.99 4.00
C LYS A 673 23.79 24.65 3.65
N LEU A 674 23.12 23.78 2.88
CA LEU A 674 23.67 22.49 2.44
C LEU A 674 24.03 22.47 0.94
N PHE A 675 23.58 23.44 0.14
CA PHE A 675 23.72 23.42 -1.33
C PHE A 675 24.26 24.74 -1.91
N MET A 676 24.79 25.61 -1.05
CA MET A 676 25.60 26.80 -1.35
C MET A 676 26.95 26.68 -0.62
#